data_AF-E2BYE8-F1
#
_entry.id   AF-E2BYE8-F1
#
_cell.length_a   1.000
_cell.length_b   1.000
_cell.length_c   1.000
_cell.angle_alpha   90.00
_cell.angle_beta   90.00
_cell.angle_gamma   90.00
#
_symmetry.space_group_name_H-M   'P 1'
#
loop_
_entity.id
_entity.type
_entity.pdbx_description
1 polymer ?
#
loop_
_entity_poly.entity_id
_entity_poly.type
_entity_poly.pdbx_seq_one_letter_code
_entity_poly.pdbx_strand_id
1 'polypeptide(L)'
;MHGGIDDNAEKLYMLTFGNELKGKLPSTLLLSCIDQMDQALVLLLMKHLKEVNCHMYLAWAEMEDRENPLLSLQRAIITECVYFGKVIQTDKLQQNQELQMCLDQLVGSNKQPQLTLKEICDGVQSGQLKDLKELLLRYHEWDESMLQFISTWERLLTNENFEVLFKYLKHIFSVKQYTPQEKLKLQTMVIEIMLKRSMEDIYNIVLIYVLHYYHDNFLEELYDPVSFYTLLRQAGGIWNNPFFMKSLLIHILHRPQEVLMSLIYITVNTSNECVCTPQQLLILRPFLCLKISEDQTILSKMLYKLCFCSHRWDIQKYTNFVTVMLGTFVISPEDILNNVFIRYLVEQPFDQINVSCILINICKIVDTYTPKFGVVELCVVVARKISNWRKCEPTKRRTMVNELMTNLLRVLNKCVRKPYLMTVEQKRQVLNTILPHIEPLDKAVFAPLLYLVQGDILSIINDYTRRCYIVRRKFKEMYQRDIDMFLHIDHIPLEKQDFIRHMMLHAVEMEYYRHCLDMTLKYWFFFGWLSEWDAYDNVTRITMEAVCVGLEYKENVPPDNFSMLLKNCIRFTEMLSWDVTTFEKKDMIIQILLKNMYLVVPSTQGTQYYDTYNALLANLENIVSTKKSLSVRMETYRYVPRNKNLKGGC
;
A
#
# COMPACT_ATOMS: atom_id res chain seq x y z
N MET A 1 2.70 13.84 -70.60
CA MET A 1 2.34 13.94 -69.17
C MET A 1 0.83 13.79 -69.08
N HIS A 2 0.38 12.62 -68.65
CA HIS A 2 -1.04 12.27 -68.56
C HIS A 2 -1.70 13.04 -67.42
N GLY A 3 -2.68 13.87 -67.76
CA GLY A 3 -3.65 14.39 -66.81
C GLY A 3 -4.63 13.28 -66.44
N GLY A 4 -4.70 12.95 -65.15
CA GLY A 4 -5.80 12.20 -64.59
C GLY A 4 -7.02 13.13 -64.53
N ILE A 5 -7.95 12.92 -65.44
CA ILE A 5 -9.32 13.42 -65.29
C ILE A 5 -9.95 12.57 -64.19
N ASP A 6 -10.66 13.24 -63.29
CA ASP A 6 -11.38 12.64 -62.17
C ASP A 6 -12.26 11.47 -62.65
N ASP A 7 -12.02 10.28 -62.08
CA ASP A 7 -12.54 8.97 -62.49
C ASP A 7 -14.09 8.93 -62.54
N ASN A 8 -14.72 9.88 -61.83
CA ASN A 8 -16.17 10.06 -61.78
C ASN A 8 -16.76 10.72 -63.04
N ALA A 9 -16.03 11.63 -63.70
CA ALA A 9 -16.53 12.31 -64.91
C ALA A 9 -16.55 11.36 -66.12
N GLU A 10 -15.62 10.41 -66.18
CA GLU A 10 -15.56 9.39 -67.22
C GLU A 10 -16.65 8.33 -67.04
N LYS A 11 -16.93 7.91 -65.80
CA LYS A 11 -18.06 7.02 -65.49
C LYS A 11 -19.41 7.65 -65.83
N LEU A 12 -19.63 8.92 -65.48
CA LEU A 12 -20.89 9.61 -65.77
C LEU A 12 -21.11 9.73 -67.29
N TYR A 13 -20.08 10.12 -68.04
CA TYR A 13 -20.16 10.21 -69.49
C TYR A 13 -20.52 8.87 -70.16
N MET A 14 -19.89 7.76 -69.73
CA MET A 14 -20.24 6.42 -70.25
C MET A 14 -21.65 5.99 -69.86
N LEU A 15 -22.12 6.32 -68.65
CA LEU A 15 -23.48 6.02 -68.21
C LEU A 15 -24.53 6.79 -69.01
N THR A 16 -24.25 8.06 -69.34
CA THR A 16 -25.21 8.94 -70.02
C THR A 16 -25.22 8.76 -71.54
N PHE A 17 -24.07 8.49 -72.17
CA PHE A 17 -23.93 8.47 -73.63
C PHE A 17 -23.43 7.13 -74.21
N GLY A 18 -23.20 6.10 -73.38
CA GLY A 18 -22.70 4.80 -73.83
C GLY A 18 -21.24 4.80 -74.30
N ASN A 19 -20.85 3.80 -75.09
CA ASN A 19 -19.48 3.61 -75.60
C ASN A 19 -19.11 4.51 -76.80
N GLU A 20 -19.71 5.69 -76.94
CA GLU A 20 -19.37 6.59 -78.04
C GLU A 20 -18.00 7.27 -77.81
N LEU A 21 -17.18 7.33 -78.87
CA LEU A 21 -15.84 7.91 -78.85
C LEU A 21 -15.88 9.36 -78.34
N LYS A 22 -15.20 9.63 -77.22
CA LYS A 22 -14.99 10.98 -76.62
C LYS A 22 -14.62 12.00 -77.71
N GLY A 23 -15.60 12.68 -78.27
CA GLY A 23 -15.40 14.01 -78.82
C GLY A 23 -14.89 14.87 -77.66
N LYS A 24 -13.75 15.53 -77.81
CA LYS A 24 -13.15 16.39 -76.76
C LYS A 24 -14.07 17.57 -76.47
N LEU A 25 -15.13 17.32 -75.70
CA LEU A 25 -15.93 18.35 -75.06
C LEU A 25 -14.99 19.12 -74.13
N PRO A 26 -14.93 20.45 -74.25
CA PRO A 26 -14.20 21.28 -73.30
C PRO A 26 -14.69 20.93 -71.89
N SER A 27 -13.76 20.71 -70.96
CA SER A 27 -14.08 20.35 -69.56
C SER A 27 -15.06 21.34 -68.91
N THR A 28 -15.02 22.60 -69.34
CA THR A 28 -15.94 23.66 -68.91
C THR A 28 -17.38 23.45 -69.36
N LEU A 29 -17.61 22.92 -70.57
CA LEU A 29 -18.94 22.59 -71.10
C LEU A 29 -19.51 21.36 -70.39
N LEU A 30 -18.68 20.35 -70.16
CA LEU A 30 -19.09 19.15 -69.42
C LEU A 30 -19.48 19.49 -67.98
N LEU A 31 -18.67 20.30 -67.29
CA LEU A 31 -18.98 20.78 -65.94
C LEU A 31 -20.27 21.60 -65.91
N SER A 32 -20.50 22.47 -66.90
CA SER A 32 -21.75 23.23 -67.01
C SER A 32 -22.97 22.34 -67.25
N CYS A 33 -22.85 21.25 -68.01
CA CYS A 33 -23.94 20.29 -68.21
C CYS A 33 -24.22 19.50 -66.93
N ILE A 34 -23.18 19.08 -66.20
CA ILE A 34 -23.32 18.40 -64.91
C ILE A 34 -24.01 19.33 -63.92
N ASP A 35 -23.58 20.59 -63.81
CA ASP A 35 -24.21 21.58 -62.92
C ASP A 35 -25.70 21.81 -63.27
N GLN A 36 -26.06 21.85 -64.56
CA GLN A 36 -27.46 21.97 -65.00
C GLN A 36 -28.29 20.71 -64.67
N MET A 37 -27.71 19.53 -64.84
CA MET A 37 -28.36 18.27 -64.49
C MET A 37 -28.58 18.17 -62.96
N ASP A 38 -27.58 18.52 -62.16
CA ASP A 38 -27.67 18.52 -60.70
C ASP A 38 -28.76 19.50 -60.24
N GLN A 39 -28.83 20.71 -60.82
CA GLN A 39 -29.89 21.66 -60.54
C GLN A 39 -31.29 21.12 -60.91
N ALA A 40 -31.42 20.45 -62.05
CA ALA A 40 -32.69 19.86 -62.49
C ALA A 40 -33.14 18.71 -61.58
N LEU A 41 -32.20 17.85 -61.16
CA LEU A 41 -32.46 16.75 -60.23
C LEU A 41 -32.85 17.26 -58.84
N VAL A 42 -32.17 18.30 -58.34
CA VAL A 42 -32.51 18.96 -57.08
C VAL A 42 -33.91 19.56 -57.13
N LEU A 43 -34.26 20.26 -58.22
CA LEU A 43 -35.60 20.82 -58.40
C LEU A 43 -36.68 19.73 -58.45
N LEU A 44 -36.42 18.62 -59.14
CA LEU A 44 -37.34 17.49 -59.21
C LEU A 44 -37.55 16.85 -57.82
N LEU A 45 -36.45 16.62 -57.09
CA LEU A 45 -36.51 16.09 -55.74
C LEU A 45 -37.30 17.03 -54.82
N MET A 46 -36.99 18.33 -54.83
CA MET A 46 -37.71 19.33 -54.04
C MET A 46 -39.20 19.35 -54.36
N LYS A 47 -39.57 19.22 -55.63
CA LYS A 47 -40.98 19.13 -56.03
C LYS A 47 -41.66 17.94 -55.36
N HIS A 48 -41.04 16.77 -55.41
CA HIS A 48 -41.58 15.57 -54.77
C HIS A 48 -41.63 15.68 -53.24
N LEU A 49 -40.60 16.24 -52.59
CA LEU A 49 -40.62 16.44 -51.14
C LEU A 49 -41.75 17.42 -50.72
N LYS A 50 -42.02 18.46 -51.52
CA LYS A 50 -43.10 19.44 -51.27
C LYS A 50 -44.51 18.85 -51.52
N GLU A 51 -44.63 17.78 -52.31
CA GLU A 51 -45.90 17.07 -52.54
C GLU A 51 -46.27 16.14 -51.36
N VAL A 52 -45.33 15.83 -50.47
CA VAL A 52 -45.59 15.00 -49.29
C VAL A 52 -46.45 15.75 -48.29
N ASN A 53 -47.68 15.30 -48.11
CA ASN A 53 -48.57 15.80 -47.07
C ASN A 53 -48.56 14.90 -45.82
N CYS A 54 -49.16 15.40 -44.72
CA CYS A 54 -49.19 14.69 -43.45
C CYS A 54 -49.88 13.32 -43.52
N HIS A 55 -50.89 13.14 -44.37
CA HIS A 55 -51.59 11.87 -44.53
C HIS A 55 -50.71 10.81 -45.22
N MET A 56 -49.97 11.20 -46.25
CA MET A 56 -48.99 10.31 -46.90
C MET A 56 -47.88 9.94 -45.92
N TYR A 57 -47.34 10.93 -45.22
CA TYR A 57 -46.29 10.72 -44.23
C TYR A 57 -46.72 9.78 -43.10
N LEU A 58 -47.94 9.91 -42.58
CA LEU A 58 -48.50 9.01 -41.57
C LEU A 58 -48.77 7.61 -42.12
N ALA A 59 -49.31 7.50 -43.34
CA ALA A 59 -49.56 6.20 -43.97
C ALA A 59 -48.27 5.39 -44.18
N TRP A 60 -47.15 6.05 -44.43
CA TRP A 60 -45.84 5.39 -44.55
C TRP A 60 -45.36 4.74 -43.26
N ALA A 61 -45.91 5.11 -42.08
CA ALA A 61 -45.56 4.46 -40.83
C ALA A 61 -46.08 3.01 -40.74
N GLU A 62 -47.15 2.72 -41.48
CA GLU A 62 -47.84 1.42 -41.50
C GLU A 62 -47.46 0.55 -42.71
N MET A 63 -46.67 1.09 -43.65
CA MET A 63 -46.15 0.35 -44.80
C MET A 63 -44.73 -0.14 -44.51
N GLU A 64 -44.42 -1.36 -44.90
CA GLU A 64 -43.05 -1.89 -44.86
C GLU A 64 -42.23 -1.38 -46.04
N ASP A 65 -40.96 -1.10 -45.80
CA ASP A 65 -40.01 -0.80 -46.87
C ASP A 65 -39.73 -2.05 -47.72
N ARG A 66 -39.56 -1.83 -49.04
CA ARG A 66 -39.38 -2.94 -49.99
C ARG A 66 -37.98 -3.54 -49.95
N GLU A 67 -36.97 -2.75 -49.58
CA GLU A 67 -35.57 -3.19 -49.56
C GLU A 67 -35.21 -3.78 -48.20
N ASN A 68 -35.77 -3.22 -47.13
CA ASN A 68 -35.63 -3.72 -45.77
C ASN A 68 -37.00 -3.82 -45.07
N PRO A 69 -37.67 -4.99 -45.10
CA PRO A 69 -38.98 -5.20 -44.48
C PRO A 69 -39.01 -4.94 -42.96
N LEU A 70 -37.85 -4.86 -42.31
CA LEU A 70 -37.73 -4.53 -40.89
C LEU A 70 -37.98 -3.04 -40.59
N LEU A 71 -38.01 -2.19 -41.61
CA LEU A 71 -38.26 -0.76 -41.48
C LEU A 71 -39.64 -0.42 -42.03
N SER A 72 -40.35 0.50 -41.36
CA SER A 72 -41.44 1.18 -42.03
C SER A 72 -40.90 2.07 -43.15
N LEU A 73 -41.67 2.21 -44.23
CA LEU A 73 -41.34 3.06 -45.36
C LEU A 73 -41.04 4.49 -44.89
N GLN A 74 -41.76 4.98 -43.88
CA GLN A 74 -41.51 6.28 -43.27
C GLN A 74 -40.10 6.38 -42.71
N ARG A 75 -39.63 5.38 -41.97
CA ARG A 75 -38.29 5.37 -41.36
C ARG A 75 -37.19 5.16 -42.39
N ALA A 76 -37.43 4.34 -43.41
CA ALA A 76 -36.49 4.19 -44.53
C ALA A 76 -36.28 5.53 -45.24
N ILE A 77 -37.36 6.25 -45.57
CA ILE A 77 -37.31 7.57 -46.20
C ILE A 77 -36.61 8.60 -45.29
N ILE A 78 -36.90 8.62 -43.98
CA ILE A 78 -36.20 9.49 -43.02
C ILE A 78 -34.70 9.19 -43.00
N THR A 79 -34.32 7.91 -43.02
CA THR A 79 -32.91 7.46 -43.02
C THR A 79 -32.18 7.99 -44.25
N GLU A 80 -32.76 7.82 -45.43
CA GLU A 80 -32.20 8.33 -46.69
C GLU A 80 -32.12 9.87 -46.69
N CYS A 81 -33.14 10.56 -46.16
CA CYS A 81 -33.11 12.02 -46.03
C CYS A 81 -31.98 12.51 -45.12
N VAL A 82 -31.70 11.80 -44.01
CA VAL A 82 -30.58 12.12 -43.09
C VAL A 82 -29.23 11.88 -43.76
N TYR A 83 -29.06 10.77 -44.48
CA TYR A 83 -27.81 10.49 -45.21
C TYR A 83 -27.58 11.49 -46.35
N PHE A 84 -28.61 11.72 -47.16
CA PHE A 84 -28.55 12.68 -48.26
C PHE A 84 -28.29 14.10 -47.77
N GLY A 85 -28.91 14.52 -46.66
CA GLY A 85 -28.63 15.81 -46.01
C GLY A 85 -27.17 15.96 -45.57
N LYS A 86 -26.52 14.90 -45.08
CA LYS A 86 -25.08 14.92 -44.75
C LYS A 86 -24.20 15.02 -45.99
N VAL A 87 -24.56 14.35 -47.08
CA VAL A 87 -23.82 14.42 -48.36
C VAL A 87 -23.89 15.83 -48.94
N ILE A 88 -25.07 16.47 -48.92
CA ILE A 88 -25.25 17.86 -49.36
C ILE A 88 -24.41 18.83 -48.53
N GLN A 89 -24.24 18.59 -47.22
CA GLN A 89 -23.37 19.41 -46.36
C GLN A 89 -21.88 19.32 -46.71
N THR A 90 -21.44 18.28 -47.43
CA THR A 90 -20.03 18.08 -47.80
C THR A 90 -19.68 18.45 -49.23
N ASP A 91 -20.67 18.82 -50.07
CA ASP A 91 -20.50 19.03 -51.51
C ASP A 91 -20.80 20.48 -51.95
N LYS A 92 -20.51 20.84 -53.21
CA LYS A 92 -20.82 22.17 -53.81
C LYS A 92 -22.32 22.52 -53.80
N LEU A 93 -23.18 21.55 -53.50
CA LEU A 93 -24.63 21.69 -53.33
C LEU A 93 -25.04 22.42 -52.02
N GLN A 94 -24.08 22.79 -51.16
CA GLN A 94 -24.28 23.57 -49.93
C GLN A 94 -25.14 24.85 -50.07
N GLN A 95 -25.33 25.39 -51.28
CA GLN A 95 -26.06 26.63 -51.50
C GLN A 95 -27.59 26.48 -51.50
N ASN A 96 -28.14 25.26 -51.53
CA ASN A 96 -29.60 25.07 -51.64
C ASN A 96 -30.28 24.91 -50.27
N GLN A 97 -30.47 26.05 -49.58
CA GLN A 97 -31.13 26.12 -48.27
C GLN A 97 -32.58 25.58 -48.30
N GLU A 98 -33.29 25.72 -49.43
CA GLU A 98 -34.66 25.22 -49.54
C GLU A 98 -34.73 23.69 -49.53
N LEU A 99 -33.83 23.01 -50.24
CA LEU A 99 -33.75 21.54 -50.21
C LEU A 99 -33.48 21.05 -48.78
N GLN A 100 -32.57 21.71 -48.08
CA GLN A 100 -32.24 21.37 -46.69
C GLN A 100 -33.45 21.54 -45.76
N MET A 101 -34.22 22.62 -45.91
CA MET A 101 -35.46 22.80 -45.16
C MET A 101 -36.50 21.71 -45.47
N CYS A 102 -36.66 21.30 -46.73
CA CYS A 102 -37.59 20.22 -47.11
C CYS A 102 -37.17 18.87 -46.50
N LEU A 103 -35.87 18.57 -46.48
CA LEU A 103 -35.33 17.37 -45.83
C LEU A 103 -35.54 17.43 -44.32
N ASP A 104 -35.23 18.57 -43.68
CA ASP A 104 -35.42 18.76 -42.23
C ASP A 104 -36.90 18.66 -41.83
N GLN A 105 -37.84 19.11 -42.67
CA GLN A 105 -39.28 18.97 -42.44
C GLN A 105 -39.74 17.51 -42.43
N LEU A 106 -39.15 16.65 -43.26
CA LEU A 106 -39.46 15.22 -43.30
C LEU A 106 -38.76 14.43 -42.20
N VAL A 107 -37.55 14.83 -41.80
CA VAL A 107 -36.80 14.22 -40.70
C VAL A 107 -37.39 14.61 -39.33
N GLY A 108 -37.96 15.81 -39.21
CA GLY A 108 -38.51 16.33 -37.97
C GLY A 108 -37.46 16.45 -36.85
N SER A 109 -37.85 16.23 -35.60
CA SER A 109 -36.93 16.26 -34.45
C SER A 109 -35.93 15.08 -34.41
N ASN A 110 -36.13 14.06 -35.24
CA ASN A 110 -35.42 12.79 -35.15
C ASN A 110 -34.18 12.79 -36.05
N LYS A 111 -33.09 13.41 -35.58
CA LYS A 111 -31.83 13.53 -36.34
C LYS A 111 -31.10 12.20 -36.63
N GLN A 112 -31.54 11.09 -36.02
CA GLN A 112 -31.13 9.73 -36.37
C GLN A 112 -32.29 8.75 -36.13
N PRO A 113 -32.63 7.87 -37.10
CA PRO A 113 -33.58 6.79 -36.87
C PRO A 113 -32.91 5.70 -36.00
N GLN A 114 -33.26 5.64 -34.72
CA GLN A 114 -32.79 4.59 -33.80
C GLN A 114 -33.59 3.31 -33.98
N LEU A 115 -33.01 2.22 -34.49
CA LEU A 115 -33.69 0.91 -34.60
C LEU A 115 -34.41 0.52 -33.30
N THR A 116 -35.52 -0.21 -33.34
CA THR A 116 -36.12 -0.75 -32.11
C THR A 116 -35.28 -1.92 -31.59
N LEU A 117 -35.34 -2.25 -30.29
CA LEU A 117 -34.60 -3.40 -29.74
C LEU A 117 -34.94 -4.70 -30.47
N LYS A 118 -36.19 -4.84 -30.93
CA LYS A 118 -36.65 -6.01 -31.69
C LYS A 118 -35.97 -6.08 -33.06
N GLU A 119 -35.93 -4.96 -33.80
CA GLU A 119 -35.22 -4.86 -35.09
C GLU A 119 -33.72 -5.18 -34.94
N ILE A 120 -33.10 -4.71 -33.84
CA ILE A 120 -31.69 -5.01 -33.54
C ILE A 120 -31.51 -6.50 -33.27
N CYS A 121 -32.39 -7.13 -32.49
CA CYS A 121 -32.33 -8.57 -32.23
C CYS A 121 -32.48 -9.39 -33.51
N ASP A 122 -33.41 -9.02 -34.41
CA ASP A 122 -33.59 -9.69 -35.71
C ASP A 122 -32.36 -9.49 -36.61
N GLY A 123 -31.72 -8.32 -36.55
CA GLY A 123 -30.43 -8.03 -37.16
C GLY A 123 -29.30 -8.94 -36.66
N VAL A 124 -29.22 -9.16 -35.34
CA VAL A 124 -28.26 -10.11 -34.75
C VAL A 124 -28.53 -11.54 -35.19
N GLN A 125 -29.81 -11.97 -35.20
CA GLN A 125 -30.20 -13.31 -35.67
C GLN A 125 -29.83 -13.55 -37.14
N SER A 126 -29.91 -12.51 -37.97
CA SER A 126 -29.48 -12.53 -39.37
C SER A 126 -27.95 -12.41 -39.57
N GLY A 127 -27.17 -12.36 -38.48
CA GLY A 127 -25.70 -12.41 -38.50
C GLY A 127 -24.99 -11.06 -38.56
N GLN A 128 -25.71 -9.94 -38.35
CA GLN A 128 -25.13 -8.61 -38.44
C GLN A 128 -24.41 -8.21 -37.13
N LEU A 129 -23.08 -8.28 -37.12
CA LEU A 129 -22.24 -7.93 -35.94
C LEU A 129 -22.38 -6.47 -35.48
N LYS A 130 -22.72 -5.56 -36.40
CA LYS A 130 -22.98 -4.14 -36.08
C LYS A 130 -24.19 -3.97 -35.17
N ASP A 131 -25.21 -4.81 -35.34
CA ASP A 131 -26.44 -4.75 -34.54
C ASP A 131 -26.19 -5.32 -33.14
N LEU A 132 -25.28 -6.30 -33.00
CA LEU A 132 -24.84 -6.75 -31.67
C LEU A 132 -24.14 -5.63 -30.90
N LYS A 133 -23.28 -4.85 -31.55
CA LYS A 133 -22.62 -3.69 -30.92
C LYS A 133 -23.65 -2.65 -30.47
N GLU A 134 -24.62 -2.33 -31.32
CA GLU A 134 -25.70 -1.40 -30.99
C GLU A 134 -26.56 -1.92 -29.83
N LEU A 135 -26.88 -3.23 -29.82
CA LEU A 135 -27.60 -3.86 -28.73
C LEU A 135 -26.88 -3.67 -27.39
N LEU A 136 -25.56 -3.93 -27.37
CA LEU A 136 -24.70 -3.77 -26.20
C LEU A 136 -24.62 -2.30 -25.73
N LEU A 137 -24.62 -1.32 -26.64
CA LEU A 137 -24.63 0.10 -26.28
C LEU A 137 -25.93 0.51 -25.56
N ARG A 138 -27.04 -0.17 -25.86
CA ARG A 138 -28.38 0.08 -25.30
C ARG A 138 -28.73 -0.79 -24.10
N TYR A 139 -27.72 -1.26 -23.37
CA TYR A 139 -27.89 -2.13 -22.19
C TYR A 139 -28.83 -1.57 -21.10
N HIS A 140 -29.01 -0.26 -21.03
CA HIS A 140 -29.89 0.41 -20.07
C HIS A 140 -31.39 0.16 -20.35
N GLU A 141 -31.74 -0.26 -21.56
CA GLU A 141 -33.11 -0.57 -21.98
C GLU A 141 -33.47 -2.05 -21.81
N TRP A 142 -32.50 -2.89 -21.43
CA TRP A 142 -32.69 -4.33 -21.37
C TRP A 142 -33.56 -4.77 -20.18
N ASP A 143 -34.25 -5.88 -20.39
CA ASP A 143 -34.92 -6.66 -19.37
C ASP A 143 -34.34 -8.09 -19.28
N GLU A 144 -34.97 -8.96 -18.50
CA GLU A 144 -34.53 -10.35 -18.36
C GLU A 144 -34.55 -11.10 -19.71
N SER A 145 -35.50 -10.79 -20.59
CA SER A 145 -35.63 -11.45 -21.89
C SER A 145 -34.45 -11.13 -22.82
N MET A 146 -33.94 -9.90 -22.78
CA MET A 146 -32.76 -9.50 -23.54
C MET A 146 -31.49 -10.22 -23.05
N LEU A 147 -31.36 -10.45 -21.75
CA LEU A 147 -30.24 -11.23 -21.22
C LEU A 147 -30.32 -12.70 -21.66
N GLN A 148 -31.52 -13.30 -21.70
CA GLN A 148 -31.73 -14.64 -22.25
C GLN A 148 -31.39 -14.70 -23.74
N PHE A 149 -31.78 -13.68 -24.52
CA PHE A 149 -31.40 -13.57 -25.93
C PHE A 149 -29.88 -13.57 -26.09
N ILE A 150 -29.16 -12.73 -25.33
CA ILE A 150 -27.69 -12.67 -25.36
C ILE A 150 -27.06 -14.00 -24.92
N SER A 151 -27.67 -14.71 -23.97
CA SER A 151 -27.19 -16.01 -23.51
C SER A 151 -27.23 -17.11 -24.57
N THR A 152 -28.09 -16.93 -25.59
CA THR A 152 -28.27 -17.82 -26.74
C THR A 152 -27.26 -17.52 -27.85
N TRP A 153 -26.79 -16.27 -27.90
CA TRP A 153 -25.82 -15.77 -28.89
C TRP A 153 -24.46 -15.51 -28.27
N GLU A 154 -24.13 -16.21 -27.19
CA GLU A 154 -22.94 -15.96 -26.40
C GLU A 154 -21.68 -16.06 -27.24
N ARG A 155 -21.64 -16.95 -28.24
CA ARG A 155 -20.47 -17.18 -29.11
C ARG A 155 -20.03 -15.92 -29.86
N LEU A 156 -20.93 -14.96 -30.08
CA LEU A 156 -20.62 -13.71 -30.78
C LEU A 156 -19.99 -12.65 -29.85
N LEU A 157 -20.05 -12.83 -28.53
CA LEU A 157 -19.47 -11.85 -27.60
C LEU A 157 -17.95 -11.99 -27.55
N THR A 158 -17.25 -10.86 -27.55
CA THR A 158 -15.81 -10.75 -27.24
C THR A 158 -15.61 -10.57 -25.73
N ASN A 159 -14.37 -10.66 -25.25
CA ASN A 159 -14.06 -10.46 -23.83
C ASN A 159 -14.42 -9.05 -23.35
N GLU A 160 -14.26 -8.03 -24.19
CA GLU A 160 -14.65 -6.64 -23.89
C GLU A 160 -16.16 -6.48 -23.69
N ASN A 161 -16.97 -7.27 -24.38
CA ASN A 161 -18.43 -7.21 -24.27
C ASN A 161 -18.93 -7.63 -22.88
N PHE A 162 -18.14 -8.41 -22.11
CA PHE A 162 -18.50 -8.74 -20.72
C PHE A 162 -18.49 -7.52 -19.80
N GLU A 163 -17.69 -6.49 -20.11
CA GLU A 163 -17.74 -5.24 -19.37
C GLU A 163 -19.14 -4.60 -19.44
N VAL A 164 -19.80 -4.70 -20.59
CA VAL A 164 -21.18 -4.24 -20.78
C VAL A 164 -22.16 -5.07 -19.96
N LEU A 165 -21.97 -6.40 -19.90
CA LEU A 165 -22.81 -7.27 -19.06
C LEU A 165 -22.68 -6.90 -17.57
N PHE A 166 -21.47 -6.58 -17.11
CA PHE A 166 -21.25 -6.09 -15.75
C PHE A 166 -21.85 -4.69 -15.51
N LYS A 167 -21.75 -3.77 -16.49
CA LYS A 167 -22.42 -2.46 -16.45
C LYS A 167 -23.94 -2.61 -16.36
N TYR A 168 -24.51 -3.54 -17.11
CA TYR A 168 -25.93 -3.88 -17.05
C TYR A 168 -26.33 -4.36 -15.66
N LEU A 169 -25.64 -5.36 -15.10
CA LEU A 169 -25.92 -5.86 -13.75
C LEU A 169 -25.82 -4.74 -12.69
N LYS A 170 -24.78 -3.90 -12.76
CA LYS A 170 -24.61 -2.77 -11.86
C LYS A 170 -25.76 -1.76 -12.01
N HIS A 171 -26.12 -1.41 -13.23
CA HIS A 171 -27.21 -0.48 -13.53
C HIS A 171 -28.55 -1.01 -13.00
N ILE A 172 -28.90 -2.25 -13.35
CA ILE A 172 -30.21 -2.82 -13.01
C ILE A 172 -30.37 -3.04 -11.50
N PHE A 173 -29.29 -3.40 -10.78
CA PHE A 173 -29.29 -3.50 -9.33
C PHE A 173 -29.34 -2.14 -8.62
N SER A 174 -28.95 -1.06 -9.30
CA SER A 174 -29.00 0.31 -8.76
C SER A 174 -30.34 1.02 -8.99
N VAL A 175 -31.01 0.73 -10.12
CA VAL A 175 -32.23 1.44 -10.54
C VAL A 175 -33.51 0.78 -10.06
N LYS A 176 -33.57 -0.57 -10.07
CA LYS A 176 -34.79 -1.33 -9.78
C LYS A 176 -34.69 -2.01 -8.42
N GLN A 177 -35.81 -2.08 -7.70
CA GLN A 177 -35.92 -2.86 -6.46
C GLN A 177 -36.07 -4.36 -6.79
N TYR A 178 -34.94 -5.03 -7.02
CA TYR A 178 -34.91 -6.50 -7.12
C TYR A 178 -34.77 -7.14 -5.76
N THR A 179 -35.48 -8.24 -5.56
CA THR A 179 -35.26 -9.16 -4.45
C THR A 179 -33.89 -9.85 -4.58
N PRO A 180 -33.28 -10.32 -3.48
CA PRO A 180 -32.02 -11.07 -3.53
C PRO A 180 -32.07 -12.28 -4.48
N GLN A 181 -33.21 -12.96 -4.58
CA GLN A 181 -33.39 -14.11 -5.48
C GLN A 181 -33.35 -13.71 -6.96
N GLU A 182 -33.92 -12.57 -7.33
CA GLU A 182 -33.88 -12.08 -8.71
C GLU A 182 -32.47 -11.60 -9.08
N LYS A 183 -31.76 -10.95 -8.15
CA LYS A 183 -30.35 -10.60 -8.33
C LYS A 183 -29.51 -11.86 -8.55
N LEU A 184 -29.71 -12.88 -7.72
CA LEU A 184 -29.05 -14.18 -7.84
C LEU A 184 -29.28 -14.83 -9.21
N LYS A 185 -30.52 -14.80 -9.71
CA LYS A 185 -30.89 -15.34 -11.02
C LYS A 185 -30.15 -14.62 -12.15
N LEU A 186 -30.16 -13.29 -12.16
CA LEU A 186 -29.47 -12.49 -13.18
C LEU A 186 -27.94 -12.66 -13.13
N GLN A 187 -27.36 -12.71 -11.93
CA GLN A 187 -25.93 -12.99 -11.75
C GLN A 187 -25.56 -14.37 -12.28
N THR A 188 -26.35 -15.39 -11.93
CA THR A 188 -26.14 -16.77 -12.40
C THR A 188 -26.14 -16.83 -13.92
N MET A 189 -27.07 -16.17 -14.61
CA MET A 189 -27.09 -16.14 -16.08
C MET A 189 -25.81 -15.56 -16.68
N VAL A 190 -25.31 -14.44 -16.16
CA VAL A 190 -24.06 -13.84 -16.64
C VAL A 190 -22.85 -14.75 -16.38
N ILE A 191 -22.81 -15.41 -15.22
CA ILE A 191 -21.75 -16.35 -14.88
C ILE A 191 -21.80 -17.59 -15.77
N GLU A 192 -22.99 -18.12 -16.08
CA GLU A 192 -23.15 -19.25 -17.02
C GLU A 192 -22.64 -18.89 -18.42
N ILE A 193 -22.95 -17.69 -18.93
CA ILE A 193 -22.41 -17.18 -20.20
C ILE A 193 -20.87 -17.14 -20.15
N MET A 194 -20.30 -16.70 -19.02
CA MET A 194 -18.85 -16.63 -18.82
C MET A 194 -18.21 -18.02 -18.73
N LEU A 195 -18.83 -18.97 -18.03
CA LEU A 195 -18.29 -20.32 -17.81
C LEU A 195 -18.18 -21.15 -19.10
N LYS A 196 -18.97 -20.82 -20.13
CA LYS A 196 -18.88 -21.38 -21.48
C LYS A 196 -17.60 -20.98 -22.23
N ARG A 197 -16.82 -20.03 -21.71
CA ARG A 197 -15.58 -19.55 -22.32
C ARG A 197 -14.35 -20.40 -21.96
N SER A 198 -13.28 -20.18 -22.73
CA SER A 198 -11.97 -20.76 -22.42
C SER A 198 -11.46 -20.25 -21.07
N MET A 199 -10.51 -20.96 -20.44
CA MET A 199 -9.96 -20.51 -19.16
C MET A 199 -9.25 -19.16 -19.28
N GLU A 200 -8.53 -18.93 -20.39
CA GLU A 200 -7.85 -17.67 -20.69
C GLU A 200 -8.84 -16.51 -20.83
N ASP A 201 -9.96 -16.73 -21.52
CA ASP A 201 -11.02 -15.73 -21.64
C ASP A 201 -11.64 -15.40 -20.27
N ILE A 202 -11.95 -16.41 -19.46
CA ILE A 202 -12.48 -16.19 -18.11
C ILE A 202 -11.49 -15.37 -17.29
N TYR A 203 -10.20 -15.70 -17.35
CA TYR A 203 -9.15 -14.94 -16.66
C TYR A 203 -9.17 -13.46 -17.08
N ASN A 204 -9.21 -13.19 -18.38
CA ASN A 204 -9.23 -11.84 -18.93
C ASN A 204 -10.52 -11.08 -18.55
N ILE A 205 -11.68 -11.75 -18.61
CA ILE A 205 -12.98 -11.18 -18.23
C ILE A 205 -12.98 -10.78 -16.74
N VAL A 206 -12.51 -11.67 -15.85
CA VAL A 206 -12.42 -11.34 -14.41
C VAL A 206 -11.38 -10.25 -14.16
N LEU A 207 -10.28 -10.20 -14.92
CA LEU A 207 -9.30 -9.11 -14.83
C LEU A 207 -9.91 -7.74 -15.21
N ILE A 208 -10.67 -7.68 -16.30
CA ILE A 208 -11.40 -6.48 -16.73
C ILE A 208 -12.42 -6.07 -15.66
N TYR A 209 -13.13 -7.03 -15.06
CA TYR A 209 -14.05 -6.76 -13.96
C TYR A 209 -13.33 -6.12 -12.77
N VAL A 210 -12.25 -6.74 -12.30
CA VAL A 210 -11.50 -6.23 -11.14
C VAL A 210 -10.93 -4.83 -11.43
N LEU A 211 -10.44 -4.57 -12.64
CA LEU A 211 -9.94 -3.25 -13.03
C LEU A 211 -10.99 -2.14 -12.83
N HIS A 212 -12.26 -2.39 -13.18
CA HIS A 212 -13.32 -1.37 -13.13
C HIS A 212 -14.11 -1.38 -11.81
N TYR A 213 -14.22 -2.53 -11.15
CA TYR A 213 -15.16 -2.76 -10.06
C TYR A 213 -14.51 -3.32 -8.79
N TYR A 214 -13.19 -3.17 -8.61
CA TYR A 214 -12.47 -3.68 -7.42
C TYR A 214 -13.09 -3.26 -6.07
N HIS A 215 -13.73 -2.08 -6.02
CA HIS A 215 -14.37 -1.55 -4.82
C HIS A 215 -15.88 -1.80 -4.75
N ASP A 216 -16.48 -2.32 -5.83
CA ASP A 216 -17.92 -2.56 -5.92
C ASP A 216 -18.22 -4.05 -5.70
N ASN A 217 -18.96 -4.37 -4.65
CA ASN A 217 -19.33 -5.75 -4.32
C ASN A 217 -20.72 -6.13 -4.84
N PHE A 218 -21.14 -5.64 -6.00
CA PHE A 218 -22.51 -5.85 -6.49
C PHE A 218 -22.79 -7.30 -6.96
N LEU A 219 -21.76 -8.15 -7.02
CA LEU A 219 -21.83 -9.58 -7.33
C LEU A 219 -21.64 -10.48 -6.09
N GLU A 220 -21.82 -9.94 -4.88
CA GLU A 220 -21.50 -10.66 -3.64
C GLU A 220 -22.47 -11.79 -3.25
N GLU A 221 -23.67 -11.82 -3.83
CA GLU A 221 -24.76 -12.74 -3.44
C GLU A 221 -24.38 -14.23 -3.63
N LEU A 222 -23.49 -14.53 -4.58
CA LEU A 222 -22.99 -15.88 -4.86
C LEU A 222 -21.69 -16.22 -4.11
N TYR A 223 -21.19 -15.32 -3.25
CA TYR A 223 -19.99 -15.58 -2.47
C TYR A 223 -20.32 -16.36 -1.19
N ASP A 224 -19.77 -17.57 -1.10
CA ASP A 224 -19.72 -18.35 0.13
C ASP A 224 -18.27 -18.47 0.62
N PRO A 225 -17.92 -17.87 1.78
CA PRO A 225 -16.61 -18.02 2.40
C PRO A 225 -16.27 -19.49 2.70
N VAL A 226 -17.25 -20.32 3.10
CA VAL A 226 -17.00 -21.71 3.50
C VAL A 226 -16.55 -22.53 2.30
N SER A 227 -17.24 -22.40 1.17
CA SER A 227 -16.86 -22.98 -0.11
C SER A 227 -15.45 -22.54 -0.54
N PHE A 228 -15.14 -21.24 -0.42
CA PHE A 228 -13.81 -20.71 -0.76
C PHE A 228 -12.68 -21.35 0.07
N TYR A 229 -12.80 -21.39 1.40
CA TYR A 229 -11.79 -22.03 2.25
C TYR A 229 -11.70 -23.55 2.03
N THR A 230 -12.82 -24.20 1.70
CA THR A 230 -12.84 -25.63 1.36
C THR A 230 -12.06 -25.90 0.07
N LEU A 231 -12.25 -25.06 -0.95
CA LEU A 231 -11.49 -25.10 -2.20
C LEU A 231 -9.98 -24.96 -1.94
N LEU A 232 -9.58 -24.02 -1.06
CA LEU A 232 -8.18 -23.80 -0.73
C LEU A 232 -7.53 -24.94 0.07
N ARG A 233 -8.28 -25.62 0.94
CA ARG A 233 -7.80 -26.82 1.65
C ARG A 233 -7.53 -27.98 0.69
N GLN A 234 -8.33 -28.09 -0.36
CA GLN A 234 -8.17 -29.12 -1.40
C GLN A 234 -7.08 -28.76 -2.44
N ALA A 235 -6.58 -27.53 -2.42
CA ALA A 235 -5.67 -26.99 -3.43
C ALA A 235 -4.25 -27.58 -3.42
N GLY A 236 -3.90 -28.44 -2.46
CA GLY A 236 -2.55 -28.99 -2.26
C GLY A 236 -1.92 -29.57 -3.53
N GLY A 237 -1.15 -28.77 -4.26
CA GLY A 237 -0.47 -29.14 -5.51
C GLY A 237 -1.27 -28.95 -6.81
N ILE A 238 -2.56 -28.60 -6.76
CA ILE A 238 -3.44 -28.52 -7.94
C ILE A 238 -3.68 -27.09 -8.46
N TRP A 239 -2.81 -26.13 -8.13
CA TRP A 239 -2.93 -24.74 -8.57
C TRP A 239 -2.92 -24.56 -10.10
N ASN A 240 -2.31 -25.51 -10.82
CA ASN A 240 -2.31 -25.52 -12.29
C ASN A 240 -3.56 -26.19 -12.89
N ASN A 241 -4.48 -26.70 -12.07
CA ASN A 241 -5.70 -27.34 -12.53
C ASN A 241 -6.69 -26.28 -13.06
N PRO A 242 -7.18 -26.39 -14.32
CA PRO A 242 -8.14 -25.44 -14.87
C PRO A 242 -9.44 -25.32 -14.07
N PHE A 243 -9.93 -26.41 -13.46
CA PHE A 243 -11.13 -26.39 -12.62
C PHE A 243 -10.93 -25.55 -11.37
N PHE A 244 -9.79 -25.76 -10.68
CA PHE A 244 -9.42 -24.96 -9.51
C PHE A 244 -9.31 -23.48 -9.89
N MET A 245 -8.62 -23.15 -10.98
CA MET A 245 -8.47 -21.78 -11.45
C MET A 245 -9.78 -21.12 -11.83
N LYS A 246 -10.68 -21.84 -12.52
CA LYS A 246 -12.03 -21.33 -12.82
C LYS A 246 -12.76 -21.00 -11.52
N SER A 247 -12.83 -21.92 -10.56
CA SER A 247 -13.49 -21.69 -9.27
C SER A 247 -12.88 -20.51 -8.51
N LEU A 248 -11.55 -20.40 -8.49
CA LEU A 248 -10.85 -19.28 -7.86
C LEU A 248 -11.20 -17.94 -8.50
N LEU A 249 -11.23 -17.87 -9.84
CA LEU A 249 -11.60 -16.66 -10.58
C LEU A 249 -13.07 -16.26 -10.32
N ILE A 250 -13.98 -17.23 -10.18
CA ILE A 250 -15.37 -16.95 -9.77
C ILE A 250 -15.42 -16.34 -8.36
N HIS A 251 -14.67 -16.89 -7.40
CA HIS A 251 -14.59 -16.28 -6.07
C HIS A 251 -14.02 -14.86 -6.11
N ILE A 252 -12.97 -14.63 -6.91
CA ILE A 252 -12.40 -13.28 -7.13
C ILE A 252 -13.45 -12.34 -7.75
N LEU A 253 -14.26 -12.81 -8.70
CA LEU A 253 -15.33 -12.01 -9.32
C LEU A 253 -16.36 -11.54 -8.27
N HIS A 254 -16.80 -12.43 -7.37
CA HIS A 254 -17.81 -12.08 -6.37
C HIS A 254 -17.28 -11.15 -5.26
N ARG A 255 -16.05 -11.40 -4.77
CA ARG A 255 -15.42 -10.62 -3.68
C ARG A 255 -13.93 -10.42 -3.93
N PRO A 256 -13.53 -9.51 -4.85
CA PRO A 256 -12.13 -9.34 -5.23
C PRO A 256 -11.21 -9.02 -4.05
N GLN A 257 -11.63 -8.05 -3.22
CA GLN A 257 -10.81 -7.59 -2.09
C GLN A 257 -10.64 -8.69 -1.03
N GLU A 258 -11.72 -9.37 -0.66
CA GLU A 258 -11.70 -10.36 0.42
C GLU A 258 -10.90 -11.61 0.03
N VAL A 259 -11.11 -12.10 -1.20
CA VAL A 259 -10.43 -13.30 -1.71
C VAL A 259 -8.93 -13.05 -1.87
N LEU A 260 -8.54 -11.97 -2.55
CA LEU A 260 -7.11 -11.65 -2.75
C LEU A 260 -6.40 -11.34 -1.41
N MET A 261 -7.06 -10.65 -0.46
CA MET A 261 -6.51 -10.44 0.90
C MET A 261 -6.32 -11.77 1.62
N SER A 262 -7.30 -12.67 1.55
CA SER A 262 -7.26 -13.98 2.21
C SER A 262 -6.13 -14.84 1.65
N LEU A 263 -5.91 -14.81 0.33
CA LEU A 263 -4.80 -15.51 -0.31
C LEU A 263 -3.44 -15.00 0.21
N ILE A 264 -3.22 -13.67 0.19
CA ILE A 264 -1.98 -13.07 0.71
C ILE A 264 -1.78 -13.43 2.18
N TYR A 265 -2.85 -13.35 2.97
CA TYR A 265 -2.84 -13.69 4.39
C TYR A 265 -2.43 -15.15 4.63
N ILE A 266 -2.98 -16.10 3.87
CA ILE A 266 -2.60 -17.52 3.93
C ILE A 266 -1.13 -17.72 3.58
N THR A 267 -0.60 -16.96 2.61
CA THR A 267 0.80 -17.08 2.21
C THR A 267 1.78 -16.61 3.30
N VAL A 268 1.41 -15.62 4.11
CA VAL A 268 2.33 -15.00 5.10
C VAL A 268 2.13 -15.49 6.54
N ASN A 269 1.04 -16.17 6.86
CA ASN A 269 0.72 -16.60 8.23
C ASN A 269 1.18 -18.04 8.55
N THR A 270 1.49 -18.33 9.81
CA THR A 270 1.87 -19.65 10.34
C THR A 270 0.69 -20.61 10.50
N SER A 271 -0.50 -20.10 10.83
CA SER A 271 -1.58 -20.90 11.44
C SER A 271 -2.58 -21.53 10.46
N ASN A 272 -2.36 -21.41 9.14
CA ASN A 272 -3.39 -21.80 8.19
C ASN A 272 -3.18 -23.22 7.68
N GLU A 273 -4.23 -24.04 7.80
CA GLU A 273 -4.32 -25.40 7.22
C GLU A 273 -4.27 -25.38 5.68
N CYS A 274 -4.53 -24.23 5.06
CA CYS A 274 -4.45 -24.03 3.62
C CYS A 274 -3.00 -23.76 3.19
N VAL A 275 -2.55 -24.43 2.13
CA VAL A 275 -1.18 -24.25 1.60
C VAL A 275 -1.23 -23.38 0.34
N CYS A 276 -0.77 -22.14 0.47
CA CYS A 276 -0.51 -21.23 -0.65
C CYS A 276 0.92 -20.70 -0.55
N THR A 277 1.74 -20.93 -1.57
CA THR A 277 3.11 -20.40 -1.64
C THR A 277 3.16 -19.09 -2.42
N PRO A 278 4.17 -18.22 -2.17
CA PRO A 278 4.34 -17.01 -2.97
C PRO A 278 4.44 -17.27 -4.47
N GLN A 279 5.05 -18.39 -4.88
CA GLN A 279 5.19 -18.79 -6.28
C GLN A 279 3.82 -19.13 -6.91
N GLN A 280 2.94 -19.81 -6.17
CA GLN A 280 1.60 -20.13 -6.66
C GLN A 280 0.76 -18.88 -6.86
N LEU A 281 0.91 -17.88 -5.98
CA LEU A 281 0.19 -16.61 -6.10
C LEU A 281 0.58 -15.80 -7.35
N LEU A 282 1.73 -16.07 -7.97
CA LEU A 282 2.14 -15.40 -9.21
C LEU A 282 1.21 -15.68 -10.39
N ILE A 283 0.38 -16.73 -10.34
CA ILE A 283 -0.67 -16.95 -11.33
C ILE A 283 -1.66 -15.77 -11.35
N LEU A 284 -1.81 -15.06 -10.22
CA LEU A 284 -2.64 -13.86 -10.09
C LEU A 284 -1.86 -12.55 -10.25
N ARG A 285 -0.63 -12.60 -10.78
CA ARG A 285 0.23 -11.41 -10.94
C ARG A 285 -0.49 -10.22 -11.61
N PRO A 286 -1.17 -10.37 -12.77
CA PRO A 286 -1.94 -9.30 -13.39
C PRO A 286 -2.89 -8.58 -12.42
N PHE A 287 -3.64 -9.33 -11.59
CA PHE A 287 -4.53 -8.76 -10.57
C PHE A 287 -3.77 -7.97 -9.52
N LEU A 288 -2.67 -8.52 -9.00
CA LEU A 288 -1.87 -7.87 -7.95
C LEU A 288 -1.20 -6.57 -8.42
N CYS A 289 -0.86 -6.50 -9.71
CA CYS A 289 -0.23 -5.33 -10.34
C CYS A 289 -1.22 -4.21 -10.72
N LEU A 290 -2.53 -4.44 -10.68
CA LEU A 290 -3.52 -3.42 -11.06
C LEU A 290 -3.37 -2.17 -10.19
N LYS A 291 -3.35 -1.00 -10.83
CA LYS A 291 -3.33 0.30 -10.16
C LYS A 291 -4.74 0.69 -9.71
N ILE A 292 -4.89 1.01 -8.43
CA ILE A 292 -6.13 1.57 -7.86
C ILE A 292 -6.10 3.10 -7.93
N SER A 293 -4.92 3.69 -7.75
CA SER A 293 -4.65 5.12 -7.90
C SER A 293 -3.28 5.30 -8.58
N GLU A 294 -2.90 6.54 -8.88
CA GLU A 294 -1.64 6.86 -9.59
C GLU A 294 -0.41 6.16 -8.94
N ASP A 295 -0.40 6.11 -7.61
CA ASP A 295 0.72 5.63 -6.80
C ASP A 295 0.49 4.29 -6.07
N GLN A 296 -0.70 3.67 -6.15
CA GLN A 296 -0.99 2.44 -5.38
C GLN A 296 -1.51 1.29 -6.25
N THR A 297 -0.84 0.14 -6.12
CA THR A 297 -1.32 -1.14 -6.65
C THR A 297 -2.24 -1.85 -5.66
N ILE A 298 -3.07 -2.77 -6.15
CA ILE A 298 -3.86 -3.69 -5.30
C ILE A 298 -2.96 -4.34 -4.24
N LEU A 299 -1.81 -4.90 -4.63
CA LEU A 299 -0.90 -5.54 -3.69
C LEU A 299 -0.39 -4.59 -2.60
N SER A 300 0.04 -3.37 -2.95
CA SER A 300 0.52 -2.39 -1.96
C SER A 300 -0.56 -2.02 -0.94
N LYS A 301 -1.81 -1.79 -1.40
CA LYS A 301 -2.95 -1.48 -0.52
C LYS A 301 -3.27 -2.64 0.41
N MET A 302 -3.20 -3.86 -0.11
CA MET A 302 -3.45 -5.09 0.64
C MET A 302 -2.39 -5.34 1.71
N LEU A 303 -1.11 -5.23 1.34
CA LEU A 303 0.00 -5.35 2.29
C LEU A 303 -0.07 -4.28 3.37
N TYR A 304 -0.45 -3.05 3.02
CA TYR A 304 -0.67 -2.00 3.99
C TYR A 304 -1.78 -2.35 4.99
N LYS A 305 -2.96 -2.80 4.51
CA LYS A 305 -4.05 -3.25 5.38
C LYS A 305 -3.63 -4.42 6.28
N LEU A 306 -2.85 -5.36 5.75
CA LEU A 306 -2.34 -6.52 6.49
C LEU A 306 -1.48 -6.10 7.70
N CYS A 307 -0.82 -4.95 7.65
CA CYS A 307 0.00 -4.42 8.76
C CYS A 307 -0.82 -4.09 10.01
N PHE A 308 -2.12 -3.85 9.88
CA PHE A 308 -3.02 -3.50 10.98
C PHE A 308 -3.92 -4.66 11.43
N CYS A 309 -3.82 -5.82 10.79
CA CYS A 309 -4.49 -7.01 11.27
C CYS A 309 -3.84 -7.47 12.58
N SER A 310 -4.65 -7.86 13.57
CA SER A 310 -4.22 -8.25 14.94
C SER A 310 -3.35 -9.52 15.03
N HIS A 311 -2.92 -10.07 13.91
CA HIS A 311 -2.28 -11.39 13.81
C HIS A 311 -0.77 -11.26 13.62
N ARG A 312 -0.01 -12.13 14.29
CA ARG A 312 1.45 -12.16 14.23
C ARG A 312 1.92 -12.77 12.92
N TRP A 313 2.75 -12.06 12.18
CA TRP A 313 3.30 -12.58 10.94
C TRP A 313 4.39 -13.64 11.19
N ASP A 314 4.48 -14.62 10.29
CA ASP A 314 5.69 -15.43 10.21
C ASP A 314 6.78 -14.61 9.51
N ILE A 315 7.85 -14.29 10.24
CA ILE A 315 8.95 -13.47 9.70
C ILE A 315 9.55 -14.10 8.44
N GLN A 316 9.70 -15.43 8.41
CA GLN A 316 10.31 -16.14 7.30
C GLN A 316 9.38 -16.19 6.09
N LYS A 317 8.09 -16.52 6.27
CA LYS A 317 7.11 -16.56 5.17
C LYS A 317 6.85 -15.18 4.60
N TYR A 318 6.67 -14.15 5.43
CA TYR A 318 6.49 -12.78 4.97
C TYR A 318 7.72 -12.29 4.18
N THR A 319 8.91 -12.55 4.70
CA THR A 319 10.15 -12.17 4.01
C THR A 319 10.33 -12.92 2.69
N ASN A 320 9.96 -14.21 2.64
CA ASN A 320 9.96 -14.98 1.39
C ASN A 320 8.96 -14.39 0.39
N PHE A 321 7.75 -14.07 0.84
CA PHE A 321 6.71 -13.43 0.03
C PHE A 321 7.21 -12.12 -0.59
N VAL A 322 7.70 -11.18 0.21
CA VAL A 322 8.22 -9.89 -0.27
C VAL A 322 9.37 -10.10 -1.26
N THR A 323 10.27 -11.04 -0.98
CA THR A 323 11.41 -11.34 -1.86
C THR A 323 10.95 -11.86 -3.23
N VAL A 324 9.97 -12.77 -3.26
CA VAL A 324 9.40 -13.31 -4.51
C VAL A 324 8.67 -12.23 -5.29
N MET A 325 7.85 -11.41 -4.64
CA MET A 325 7.08 -10.34 -5.31
C MET A 325 7.99 -9.26 -5.91
N LEU A 326 9.08 -8.91 -5.23
CA LEU A 326 10.10 -7.99 -5.75
C LEU A 326 10.89 -8.62 -6.91
N GLY A 327 11.36 -9.86 -6.74
CA GLY A 327 12.16 -10.57 -7.75
C GLY A 327 11.41 -10.88 -9.05
N THR A 328 10.07 -10.88 -9.01
CA THR A 328 9.20 -11.10 -10.17
C THR A 328 8.54 -9.82 -10.69
N PHE A 329 8.94 -8.65 -10.17
CA PHE A 329 8.40 -7.34 -10.57
C PHE A 329 6.87 -7.27 -10.47
N VAL A 330 6.30 -7.82 -9.40
CA VAL A 330 4.88 -7.63 -9.04
C VAL A 330 4.69 -6.31 -8.29
N ILE A 331 5.68 -5.96 -7.46
CA ILE A 331 5.76 -4.69 -6.75
C ILE A 331 7.16 -4.12 -6.93
N SER A 332 7.29 -2.79 -7.07
CA SER A 332 8.60 -2.16 -7.10
C SER A 332 9.16 -1.96 -5.68
N PRO A 333 10.50 -1.89 -5.52
CA PRO A 333 11.13 -1.50 -4.26
C PRO A 333 10.60 -0.18 -3.70
N GLU A 334 10.37 0.80 -4.56
CA GLU A 334 9.84 2.11 -4.21
C GLU A 334 8.38 2.03 -3.72
N ASP A 335 7.53 1.28 -4.41
CA ASP A 335 6.11 1.15 -4.04
C ASP A 335 5.94 0.51 -2.67
N ILE A 336 6.68 -0.57 -2.39
CA ILE A 336 6.57 -1.25 -1.09
C ILE A 336 7.16 -0.38 0.04
N LEU A 337 8.25 0.35 -0.23
CA LEU A 337 8.84 1.25 0.77
C LEU A 337 7.86 2.38 1.10
N ASN A 338 7.34 3.08 0.10
CA ASN A 338 6.53 4.28 0.31
C ASN A 338 5.10 3.95 0.76
N ASN A 339 4.41 3.04 0.05
CA ASN A 339 2.98 2.80 0.29
C ASN A 339 2.70 1.85 1.46
N VAL A 340 3.68 1.01 1.84
CA VAL A 340 3.51 0.02 2.90
C VAL A 340 4.37 0.36 4.11
N PHE A 341 5.69 0.29 3.96
CA PHE A 341 6.61 0.28 5.11
C PHE A 341 6.74 1.65 5.79
N ILE A 342 7.02 2.71 5.04
CA ILE A 342 7.14 4.07 5.59
C ILE A 342 5.81 4.48 6.20
N ARG A 343 4.70 4.26 5.48
CA ARG A 343 3.36 4.58 5.96
C ARG A 343 3.03 3.88 7.29
N TYR A 344 3.32 2.57 7.39
CA TYR A 344 3.12 1.83 8.64
C TYR A 344 3.99 2.36 9.79
N LEU A 345 5.26 2.69 9.51
CA LEU A 345 6.14 3.28 10.52
C LEU A 345 5.68 4.68 10.95
N VAL A 346 5.00 5.45 10.10
CA VAL A 346 4.45 6.78 10.46
C VAL A 346 3.31 6.65 11.47
N GLU A 347 2.37 5.72 11.28
CA GLU A 347 1.13 5.61 12.08
C GLU A 347 1.32 5.14 13.54
N GLN A 348 2.57 4.95 13.96
CA GLN A 348 2.99 4.71 15.33
C GLN A 348 2.59 3.40 16.07
N PRO A 349 2.11 2.30 15.46
CA PRO A 349 1.81 1.10 16.24
C PRO A 349 3.07 0.49 16.87
N PHE A 350 2.96 0.00 18.11
CA PHE A 350 3.99 -0.80 18.76
C PHE A 350 3.61 -2.28 18.68
N ASP A 351 3.97 -2.91 17.56
CA ASP A 351 3.90 -4.37 17.37
C ASP A 351 5.32 -4.89 17.11
N GLN A 352 5.92 -5.51 18.12
CA GLN A 352 7.32 -5.95 18.06
C GLN A 352 7.59 -6.87 16.85
N ILE A 353 6.68 -7.80 16.55
CA ILE A 353 6.93 -8.83 15.54
C ILE A 353 6.78 -8.23 14.14
N ASN A 354 5.68 -7.54 13.90
CA ASN A 354 5.39 -6.97 12.58
C ASN A 354 6.35 -5.83 12.23
N VAL A 355 6.68 -4.96 13.19
CA VAL A 355 7.72 -3.93 13.01
C VAL A 355 9.07 -4.59 12.72
N SER A 356 9.49 -5.60 13.48
CA SER A 356 10.78 -6.27 13.22
C SER A 356 10.82 -6.86 11.82
N CYS A 357 9.73 -7.50 11.39
CA CYS A 357 9.60 -8.04 10.04
C CYS A 357 9.77 -6.96 8.96
N ILE A 358 9.11 -5.82 9.12
CA ILE A 358 9.21 -4.67 8.21
C ILE A 358 10.64 -4.13 8.18
N LEU A 359 11.27 -3.89 9.33
CA LEU A 359 12.63 -3.36 9.40
C LEU A 359 13.67 -4.30 8.76
N ILE A 360 13.50 -5.62 8.91
CA ILE A 360 14.34 -6.63 8.25
C ILE A 360 14.16 -6.55 6.72
N ASN A 361 12.92 -6.43 6.23
CA ASN A 361 12.66 -6.34 4.79
C ASN A 361 13.14 -5.03 4.18
N ILE A 362 12.98 -3.88 4.86
CA ILE A 362 13.60 -2.62 4.47
C ILE A 362 15.11 -2.78 4.32
N CYS A 363 15.76 -3.39 5.32
CA CYS A 363 17.19 -3.66 5.30
C CYS A 363 17.61 -4.49 4.08
N LYS A 364 16.81 -5.47 3.65
CA LYS A 364 17.07 -6.29 2.45
C LYS A 364 16.87 -5.47 1.18
N ILE A 365 15.81 -4.68 1.09
CA ILE A 365 15.51 -3.87 -0.08
C ILE A 365 16.62 -2.84 -0.34
N VAL A 366 17.03 -2.12 0.70
CA VAL A 366 18.12 -1.13 0.64
C VAL A 366 19.46 -1.78 0.29
N ASP A 367 19.64 -3.08 0.59
CA ASP A 367 20.82 -3.83 0.19
C ASP A 367 20.81 -4.24 -1.27
N THR A 368 19.67 -4.69 -1.78
CA THR A 368 19.58 -5.33 -3.09
C THR A 368 19.25 -4.37 -4.24
N TYR A 369 18.35 -3.40 -4.04
CA TYR A 369 17.67 -2.74 -5.18
C TYR A 369 18.00 -1.26 -5.39
N THR A 370 18.80 -0.63 -4.53
CA THR A 370 19.19 0.79 -4.64
C THR A 370 18.00 1.73 -4.96
N PRO A 371 17.01 1.85 -4.06
CA PRO A 371 15.77 2.57 -4.34
C PRO A 371 16.04 4.05 -4.66
N LYS A 372 15.38 4.58 -5.70
CA LYS A 372 15.59 5.96 -6.18
C LYS A 372 14.93 7.02 -5.32
N PHE A 373 13.81 6.68 -4.68
CA PHE A 373 12.96 7.59 -3.89
C PHE A 373 12.58 6.95 -2.55
N GLY A 374 12.10 7.75 -1.59
CA GLY A 374 11.62 7.26 -0.29
C GLY A 374 12.71 7.09 0.79
N VAL A 375 13.99 7.12 0.43
CA VAL A 375 15.10 6.94 1.38
C VAL A 375 15.20 8.10 2.38
N VAL A 376 14.92 9.32 1.92
CA VAL A 376 14.92 10.53 2.75
C VAL A 376 13.80 10.46 3.79
N GLU A 377 12.59 10.15 3.34
CA GLU A 377 11.40 9.97 4.16
C GLU A 377 11.60 8.84 5.17
N LEU A 378 12.16 7.71 4.73
CA LEU A 378 12.51 6.59 5.59
C LEU A 378 13.48 7.02 6.70
N CYS A 379 14.53 7.78 6.39
CA CYS A 379 15.48 8.26 7.40
C CYS A 379 14.79 9.15 8.44
N VAL A 380 13.92 10.06 8.01
CA VAL A 380 13.18 10.95 8.92
C VAL A 380 12.24 10.14 9.82
N VAL A 381 11.48 9.20 9.26
CA VAL A 381 10.53 8.37 10.02
C VAL A 381 11.26 7.45 11.01
N VAL A 382 12.33 6.80 10.57
CA VAL A 382 13.18 5.97 11.45
C VAL A 382 13.78 6.81 12.58
N ALA A 383 14.24 8.03 12.29
CA ALA A 383 14.79 8.91 13.32
C ALA A 383 13.78 9.35 14.37
N ARG A 384 12.57 9.71 13.94
CA ARG A 384 11.46 10.02 14.85
C ARG A 384 11.09 8.81 15.71
N LYS A 385 11.10 7.60 15.12
CA LYS A 385 10.83 6.35 15.83
C LYS A 385 11.85 6.03 16.90
N ILE A 386 13.14 6.17 16.57
CA ILE A 386 14.24 6.00 17.52
C ILE A 386 14.03 6.92 18.73
N SER A 387 13.79 8.21 18.49
CA SER A 387 13.56 9.20 19.56
C SER A 387 12.32 8.86 20.40
N ASN A 388 11.19 8.54 19.74
CA ASN A 388 9.94 8.23 20.45
C ASN A 388 10.05 6.97 21.30
N TRP A 389 10.63 5.89 20.77
CA TRP A 389 10.71 4.63 21.50
C TRP A 389 11.76 4.63 22.60
N ARG A 390 12.82 5.45 22.50
CA ARG A 390 13.81 5.66 23.57
C ARG A 390 13.23 6.27 24.83
N LYS A 391 12.20 7.09 24.69
CA LYS A 391 11.48 7.64 25.85
C LYS A 391 10.84 6.53 26.69
N CYS A 392 10.75 5.30 26.16
CA CYS A 392 10.43 4.08 26.89
C CYS A 392 9.18 4.22 27.75
N GLU A 393 8.01 4.20 27.11
CA GLU A 393 6.74 4.22 27.83
C GLU A 393 6.70 3.12 28.91
N PRO A 394 6.18 3.42 30.12
CA PRO A 394 6.11 2.48 31.24
C PRO A 394 5.39 1.17 30.90
N THR A 395 4.54 1.18 29.88
CA THR A 395 3.77 0.02 29.40
C THR A 395 4.61 -0.98 28.59
N LYS A 396 5.80 -0.59 28.12
CA LYS A 396 6.62 -1.38 27.19
C LYS A 396 7.84 -1.95 27.90
N ARG A 397 8.16 -3.21 27.59
CA ARG A 397 9.41 -3.84 28.06
C ARG A 397 10.61 -3.26 27.31
N ARG A 398 11.63 -2.85 28.05
CA ARG A 398 12.89 -2.29 27.53
C ARG A 398 13.64 -3.29 26.67
N THR A 399 13.58 -4.58 27.01
CA THR A 399 14.13 -5.66 26.18
C THR A 399 13.57 -5.66 24.76
N MET A 400 12.25 -5.50 24.60
CA MET A 400 11.59 -5.43 23.29
C MET A 400 11.96 -4.15 22.55
N VAL A 401 11.99 -3.02 23.26
CA VAL A 401 12.41 -1.73 22.69
C VAL A 401 13.85 -1.82 22.17
N ASN A 402 14.78 -2.40 22.94
CA ASN A 402 16.18 -2.52 22.55
C ASN A 402 16.38 -3.32 21.25
N GLU A 403 15.61 -4.40 21.06
CA GLU A 403 15.63 -5.20 19.83
C GLU A 403 15.17 -4.37 18.61
N LEU A 404 14.04 -3.68 18.75
CA LEU A 404 13.51 -2.81 17.70
C LEU A 404 14.44 -1.63 17.40
N MET A 405 15.01 -1.01 18.44
CA MET A 405 16.00 0.05 18.30
C MET A 405 17.18 -0.46 17.50
N THR A 406 17.75 -1.62 17.84
CA THR A 406 18.87 -2.21 17.08
C THR A 406 18.53 -2.36 15.59
N ASN A 407 17.31 -2.80 15.25
CA ASN A 407 16.85 -2.91 13.88
C ASN A 407 16.69 -1.54 13.19
N LEU A 408 16.15 -0.53 13.88
CA LEU A 408 16.04 0.86 13.39
C LEU A 408 17.43 1.46 13.10
N LEU A 409 18.37 1.32 14.04
CA LEU A 409 19.75 1.79 13.87
C LEU A 409 20.42 1.10 12.68
N ARG A 410 20.12 -0.19 12.45
CA ARG A 410 20.63 -0.93 11.29
C ARG A 410 20.09 -0.38 9.97
N VAL A 411 18.78 -0.10 9.89
CA VAL A 411 18.16 0.53 8.71
C VAL A 411 18.81 1.88 8.42
N LEU A 412 18.92 2.73 9.43
CA LEU A 412 19.51 4.06 9.30
C LEU A 412 20.97 3.98 8.82
N ASN A 413 21.79 3.13 9.45
CA ASN A 413 23.20 2.96 9.06
C ASN A 413 23.34 2.55 7.58
N LYS A 414 22.45 1.68 7.08
CA LYS A 414 22.46 1.27 5.67
C LYS A 414 22.09 2.42 4.73
N CYS A 415 21.08 3.21 5.08
CA CYS A 415 20.67 4.35 4.27
C CYS A 415 21.76 5.42 4.18
N VAL A 416 22.45 5.68 5.30
CA VAL A 416 23.40 6.80 5.41
C VAL A 416 24.79 6.46 4.87
N ARG A 417 25.29 5.24 5.14
CA ARG A 417 26.66 4.84 4.76
C ARG A 417 26.85 4.65 3.26
N LYS A 418 25.78 4.40 2.51
CA LYS A 418 25.84 4.21 1.06
C LYS A 418 25.78 5.57 0.36
N PRO A 419 26.86 6.04 -0.28
CA PRO A 419 26.94 7.40 -0.80
C PRO A 419 25.97 7.67 -1.95
N TYR A 420 25.57 6.63 -2.69
CA TYR A 420 24.67 6.75 -3.85
C TYR A 420 23.18 6.83 -3.48
N LEU A 421 22.78 6.54 -2.24
CA LEU A 421 21.37 6.53 -1.86
C LEU A 421 20.81 7.92 -1.57
N MET A 422 21.66 8.88 -1.20
CA MET A 422 21.25 10.25 -0.90
C MET A 422 22.36 11.23 -1.30
N THR A 423 21.96 12.32 -1.95
CA THR A 423 22.85 13.45 -2.23
C THR A 423 23.23 14.19 -0.93
N VAL A 424 24.26 15.03 -0.99
CA VAL A 424 24.69 15.86 0.15
C VAL A 424 23.55 16.77 0.62
N GLU A 425 22.77 17.33 -0.31
CA GLU A 425 21.64 18.22 0.02
C GLU A 425 20.50 17.44 0.69
N GLN A 426 20.18 16.24 0.21
CA GLN A 426 19.21 15.36 0.86
C GLN A 426 19.64 14.98 2.28
N LYS A 427 20.94 14.69 2.49
CA LYS A 427 21.47 14.44 3.84
C LYS A 427 21.30 15.65 4.76
N ARG A 428 21.56 16.86 4.25
CA ARG A 428 21.35 18.12 4.98
C ARG A 428 19.87 18.35 5.32
N GLN A 429 18.96 18.05 4.38
CA GLN A 429 17.52 18.14 4.60
C GLN A 429 17.06 17.19 5.71
N VAL A 430 17.47 15.92 5.66
CA VAL A 430 17.20 14.95 6.74
C VAL A 430 17.69 15.51 8.07
N LEU A 431 18.93 16.01 8.09
CA LEU A 431 19.56 16.55 9.30
C LEU A 431 18.76 17.68 9.95
N ASN A 432 18.41 18.70 9.16
CA ASN A 432 17.64 19.85 9.61
C ASN A 432 16.28 19.44 10.15
N THR A 433 15.69 18.39 9.56
CA THR A 433 14.38 17.86 9.97
C THR A 433 14.45 17.08 11.28
N ILE A 434 15.52 16.30 11.52
CA ILE A 434 15.62 15.41 12.68
C ILE A 434 16.23 16.08 13.92
N LEU A 435 17.15 17.05 13.73
CA LEU A 435 17.91 17.69 14.80
C LEU A 435 17.06 18.19 15.99
N PRO A 436 15.88 18.81 15.77
CA PRO A 436 15.01 19.27 16.85
C PRO A 436 14.37 18.13 17.66
N HIS A 437 14.29 16.92 17.11
CA HIS A 437 13.49 15.82 17.63
C HIS A 437 14.31 14.67 18.24
N ILE A 438 15.59 14.53 17.89
CA ILE A 438 16.44 13.44 18.38
C ILE A 438 16.89 13.67 19.83
N GLU A 439 17.05 12.64 20.65
CA GLU A 439 17.61 12.76 22.01
C GLU A 439 19.14 12.90 21.98
N PRO A 440 19.80 13.40 23.05
CA PRO A 440 21.26 13.50 23.09
C PRO A 440 21.97 12.16 22.82
N LEU A 441 21.47 11.05 23.39
CA LEU A 441 21.96 9.69 23.12
C LEU A 441 21.89 9.31 21.64
N ASP A 442 20.87 9.79 20.92
CA ASP A 442 20.68 9.46 19.51
C ASP A 442 21.65 10.20 18.59
N LYS A 443 22.18 11.36 19.00
CA LYS A 443 23.10 12.14 18.17
C LYS A 443 24.33 11.34 17.74
N ALA A 444 24.85 10.48 18.62
CA ALA A 444 25.97 9.59 18.31
C ALA A 444 25.62 8.59 17.21
N VAL A 445 24.36 8.14 17.14
CA VAL A 445 23.86 7.26 16.07
C VAL A 445 23.82 8.00 14.74
N PHE A 446 23.39 9.27 14.76
CA PHE A 446 23.30 10.11 13.58
C PHE A 446 24.64 10.71 13.15
N ALA A 447 25.75 10.39 13.82
CA ALA A 447 27.10 10.86 13.47
C ALA A 447 27.44 10.70 11.97
N PRO A 448 27.06 9.61 11.26
CA PRO A 448 27.31 9.50 9.83
C PRO A 448 26.53 10.52 8.95
N LEU A 449 25.44 11.12 9.47
CA LEU A 449 24.74 12.27 8.87
C LEU A 449 25.24 13.62 9.43
N LEU A 450 25.72 13.62 10.67
CA LEU A 450 26.21 14.77 11.42
C LEU A 450 27.74 14.85 11.32
N TYR A 451 28.27 15.25 10.17
CA TYR A 451 29.71 15.43 9.95
C TYR A 451 30.40 16.40 10.93
N LEU A 452 29.64 17.17 11.72
CA LEU A 452 30.11 18.11 12.74
C LEU A 452 29.92 17.65 14.20
N VAL A 453 29.27 16.51 14.45
CA VAL A 453 28.99 16.05 15.81
C VAL A 453 29.97 14.95 16.20
N GLN A 454 30.87 15.28 17.12
CA GLN A 454 31.62 14.26 17.87
C GLN A 454 30.59 13.50 18.73
N GLY A 455 30.48 12.19 18.52
CA GLY A 455 29.56 11.32 19.26
C GLY A 455 30.17 10.78 20.56
N ASP A 456 31.09 11.51 21.18
CA ASP A 456 31.73 11.08 22.42
C ASP A 456 30.82 11.29 23.63
N ILE A 457 31.18 10.66 24.75
CA ILE A 457 30.36 10.69 25.96
C ILE A 457 30.23 12.10 26.57
N LEU A 458 31.25 12.93 26.43
CA LEU A 458 31.25 14.29 26.98
C LEU A 458 30.26 15.18 26.23
N SER A 459 30.22 15.08 24.91
CA SER A 459 29.27 15.80 24.06
C SER A 459 27.82 15.43 24.37
N ILE A 460 27.55 14.14 24.65
CA ILE A 460 26.21 13.64 25.01
C ILE A 460 25.79 14.25 26.35
N ILE A 461 26.65 14.20 27.36
CA ILE A 461 26.37 14.74 28.70
C ILE A 461 26.16 16.26 28.62
N ASN A 462 27.03 16.98 27.92
CA ASN A 462 26.90 18.44 27.74
C ASN A 462 25.61 18.82 27.02
N ASP A 463 25.13 18.03 26.05
CA ASP A 463 23.86 18.28 25.39
C ASP A 463 22.66 17.98 26.30
N TYR A 464 22.72 16.94 27.15
CA TYR A 464 21.72 16.73 28.21
C TYR A 464 21.65 17.93 29.15
N THR A 465 22.81 18.41 29.62
CA THR A 465 22.92 19.60 30.47
C THR A 465 22.26 20.81 29.80
N ARG A 466 22.63 21.10 28.54
CA ARG A 466 22.08 22.23 27.78
C ARG A 466 20.55 22.14 27.65
N ARG A 467 20.01 20.96 27.29
CA ARG A 467 18.56 20.75 27.14
C ARG A 467 17.83 20.89 28.46
N CYS A 468 18.38 20.35 29.55
CA CYS A 468 17.77 20.44 30.87
C CYS A 468 17.67 21.91 31.32
N TYR A 469 18.71 22.73 31.11
CA TYR A 469 18.64 24.16 31.41
C TYR A 469 17.59 24.91 30.58
N ILE A 470 17.41 24.54 29.30
CA ILE A 470 16.34 25.12 28.46
C ILE A 470 14.97 24.74 29.01
N VAL A 471 14.77 23.47 29.37
CA VAL A 471 13.50 22.99 29.96
C VAL A 471 13.24 23.70 31.29
N ARG A 472 14.22 23.75 32.19
CA ARG A 472 14.13 24.45 33.48
C ARG A 472 13.78 25.93 33.30
N ARG A 473 14.36 26.61 32.31
CA ARG A 473 14.01 28.00 31.98
C ARG A 473 12.55 28.14 31.54
N LYS A 474 12.08 27.28 30.62
CA LYS A 474 10.68 27.29 30.17
C LYS A 474 9.70 26.99 31.30
N PHE A 475 10.02 26.03 32.16
CA PHE A 475 9.22 25.73 33.35
C PHE A 475 9.15 26.93 34.29
N LYS A 476 10.27 27.60 34.55
CA LYS A 476 10.30 28.84 35.35
C LYS A 476 9.42 29.93 34.76
N GLU A 477 9.47 30.13 33.44
CA GLU A 477 8.62 31.11 32.73
C GLU A 477 7.13 30.77 32.83
N MET A 478 6.77 29.48 32.80
CA MET A 478 5.39 29.02 32.85
C MET A 478 4.77 29.10 34.25
N TYR A 479 5.56 28.86 35.30
CA TYR A 479 5.11 28.81 36.70
C TYR A 479 5.52 30.04 37.53
N GLN A 480 5.80 31.19 36.91
CA GLN A 480 6.14 32.43 37.63
C GLN A 480 5.08 32.87 38.66
N ARG A 481 3.84 32.36 38.56
CA ARG A 481 2.73 32.67 39.47
C ARG A 481 2.63 31.72 40.66
N ASP A 482 3.33 30.58 40.63
CA ASP A 482 3.40 29.61 41.72
C ASP A 482 4.79 29.68 42.36
N ILE A 483 4.87 30.47 43.44
CA ILE A 483 6.14 30.82 44.09
C ILE A 483 6.81 29.58 44.69
N ASP A 484 6.04 28.62 45.23
CA ASP A 484 6.57 27.43 45.88
C ASP A 484 7.19 26.46 44.86
N MET A 485 6.50 26.22 43.74
CA MET A 485 7.07 25.45 42.62
C MET A 485 8.27 26.14 41.98
N PHE A 486 8.22 27.47 41.83
CA PHE A 486 9.32 28.24 41.27
C PHE A 486 10.59 28.13 42.12
N LEU A 487 10.46 28.33 43.44
CA LEU A 487 11.57 28.21 44.38
C LEU A 487 12.11 26.77 44.45
N HIS A 488 11.23 25.77 44.46
CA HIS A 488 11.64 24.37 44.45
C HIS A 488 12.50 24.03 43.22
N ILE A 489 12.05 24.43 42.02
CA ILE A 489 12.79 24.20 40.76
C ILE A 489 14.09 25.01 40.71
N ASP A 490 14.12 26.19 41.33
CA ASP A 490 15.34 27.01 41.36
C ASP A 490 16.42 26.49 42.31
N HIS A 491 16.02 25.75 43.34
CA HIS A 491 16.96 25.22 44.33
C HIS A 491 17.47 23.81 44.04
N ILE A 492 16.92 23.08 43.05
CA ILE A 492 17.45 21.75 42.68
C ILE A 492 18.85 21.93 42.05
N PRO A 493 19.93 21.47 42.72
CA PRO A 493 21.25 21.41 42.10
C PRO A 493 21.24 20.27 41.09
N LEU A 494 21.66 20.56 39.85
CA LEU A 494 21.82 19.54 38.82
C LEU A 494 23.31 19.30 38.62
N GLU A 495 23.76 18.11 39.02
CA GLU A 495 25.14 17.69 38.91
C GLU A 495 25.36 16.87 37.64
N LYS A 496 26.64 16.70 37.24
CA LYS A 496 27.01 15.83 36.12
C LYS A 496 26.47 14.39 36.30
N GLN A 497 26.44 13.91 37.54
CA GLN A 497 25.98 12.57 37.88
C GLN A 497 24.49 12.36 37.57
N ASP A 498 23.66 13.41 37.69
CA ASP A 498 22.23 13.32 37.37
C ASP A 498 22.01 13.08 35.87
N PHE A 499 22.82 13.72 35.02
CA PHE A 499 22.76 13.49 33.57
C PHE A 499 23.26 12.10 33.19
N ILE A 500 24.28 11.57 33.87
CA ILE A 500 24.76 10.19 33.69
C ILE A 500 23.67 9.19 34.11
N ARG A 501 23.01 9.43 35.25
CA ARG A 501 21.90 8.61 35.74
C ARG A 501 20.75 8.57 34.75
N HIS A 502 20.32 9.73 34.25
CA HIS A 502 19.31 9.85 33.20
C HIS A 502 19.73 9.11 31.92
N MET A 503 20.98 9.27 31.50
CA MET A 503 21.52 8.56 30.34
C MET A 503 21.44 7.04 30.52
N MET A 504 21.85 6.50 31.66
CA MET A 504 21.76 5.05 31.95
C MET A 504 20.30 4.57 31.93
N LEU A 505 19.38 5.36 32.48
CA LEU A 505 17.94 5.09 32.44
C LEU A 505 17.34 5.07 31.04
N HIS A 506 17.98 5.66 30.02
CA HIS A 506 17.46 5.70 28.64
C HIS A 506 18.37 5.04 27.58
N ALA A 507 19.55 4.54 27.95
CA ALA A 507 20.48 3.87 27.04
C ALA A 507 20.02 2.46 26.64
N VAL A 508 20.16 2.07 25.37
CA VAL A 508 20.02 0.65 25.01
C VAL A 508 21.22 -0.15 25.53
N GLU A 509 21.11 -1.47 25.61
CA GLU A 509 22.15 -2.33 26.19
C GLU A 509 23.56 -2.06 25.62
N MET A 510 23.70 -1.95 24.29
CA MET A 510 25.00 -1.67 23.65
C MET A 510 25.53 -0.26 23.93
N GLU A 511 24.66 0.74 24.08
CA GLU A 511 25.05 2.11 24.43
C GLU A 511 25.51 2.18 25.88
N TYR A 512 24.80 1.52 26.80
CA TYR A 512 25.19 1.43 28.21
C TYR A 512 26.63 0.94 28.34
N TYR A 513 26.98 -0.18 27.68
CA TYR A 513 28.34 -0.72 27.75
C TYR A 513 29.38 0.27 27.21
N ARG A 514 29.15 0.79 26.00
CA ARG A 514 30.07 1.72 25.35
C ARG A 514 30.34 2.94 26.23
N HIS A 515 29.28 3.54 26.76
CA HIS A 515 29.38 4.75 27.56
C HIS A 515 30.01 4.49 28.93
N CYS A 516 29.70 3.38 29.60
CA CYS A 516 30.34 3.02 30.86
C CYS A 516 31.84 2.77 30.69
N LEU A 517 32.25 2.09 29.61
CA LEU A 517 33.67 1.88 29.28
C LEU A 517 34.37 3.20 28.94
N ASP A 518 33.76 4.06 28.13
CA ASP A 518 34.33 5.35 27.78
C ASP A 518 34.51 6.24 29.03
N MET A 519 33.53 6.28 29.93
CA MET A 519 33.63 7.02 31.20
C MET A 519 34.73 6.46 32.10
N THR A 520 34.89 5.14 32.17
CA THR A 520 35.84 4.49 33.08
C THR A 520 37.27 4.51 32.57
N LEU A 521 37.46 4.20 31.28
CA LEU A 521 38.79 3.97 30.69
C LEU A 521 39.37 5.20 30.00
N LYS A 522 38.53 6.09 29.44
CA LYS A 522 38.99 7.19 28.58
C LYS A 522 38.79 8.57 29.16
N TYR A 523 37.65 8.81 29.81
CA TYR A 523 37.21 10.16 30.17
C TYR A 523 37.09 10.40 31.69
N TRP A 524 37.54 9.47 32.53
CA TRP A 524 37.36 9.54 33.99
C TRP A 524 37.83 10.87 34.60
N PHE A 525 38.95 11.41 34.13
CA PHE A 525 39.53 12.66 34.62
C PHE A 525 38.65 13.89 34.32
N PHE A 526 37.82 13.87 33.27
CA PHE A 526 36.88 14.95 32.97
C PHE A 526 35.68 15.00 33.93
N PHE A 527 35.46 13.91 34.68
CA PHE A 527 34.46 13.82 35.73
C PHE A 527 35.04 14.18 37.12
N GLY A 528 36.34 14.44 37.22
CA GLY A 528 37.01 14.72 38.48
C GLY A 528 37.29 13.47 39.32
N TRP A 529 37.20 12.28 38.71
CA TRP A 529 37.56 11.02 39.37
C TRP A 529 39.07 10.86 39.42
N LEU A 530 39.58 10.22 40.47
CA LEU A 530 41.01 10.17 40.79
C LEU A 530 41.78 9.09 40.02
N SER A 531 41.09 8.03 39.60
CA SER A 531 41.68 6.91 38.87
C SER A 531 40.61 6.14 38.10
N GLU A 532 41.04 5.19 37.27
CA GLU A 532 40.15 4.22 36.61
C GLU A 532 39.31 3.42 37.62
N TRP A 533 39.87 3.06 38.78
CA TRP A 533 39.16 2.32 39.82
C TRP A 533 38.10 3.18 40.53
N ASP A 534 38.45 4.44 40.78
CA ASP A 534 37.50 5.43 41.30
C ASP A 534 36.39 5.70 40.28
N ALA A 535 36.73 5.73 38.98
CA ALA A 535 35.75 5.83 37.91
C ALA A 535 34.80 4.64 37.87
N TYR A 536 35.32 3.42 38.03
CA TYR A 536 34.52 2.20 38.11
C TYR A 536 33.59 2.19 39.34
N ASP A 537 34.09 2.59 40.52
CA ASP A 537 33.26 2.76 41.72
C ASP A 537 32.13 3.77 41.47
N ASN A 538 32.45 4.93 40.90
CA ASN A 538 31.46 5.95 40.59
C ASN A 538 30.44 5.51 39.53
N VAL A 539 30.86 4.87 38.44
CA VAL A 539 29.95 4.39 37.39
C VAL A 539 29.00 3.33 37.93
N THR A 540 29.51 2.34 38.68
CA THR A 540 28.67 1.30 39.26
C THR A 540 27.74 1.85 40.34
N ARG A 541 28.20 2.79 41.19
CA ARG A 541 27.36 3.52 42.15
C ARG A 541 26.23 4.28 41.45
N ILE A 542 26.53 5.06 40.40
CA ILE A 542 25.51 5.82 39.66
C ILE A 542 24.50 4.87 39.00
N THR A 543 24.94 3.70 38.50
CA THR A 543 24.00 2.67 38.01
C THR A 543 23.09 2.16 39.13
N MET A 544 23.61 1.90 40.33
CA MET A 544 22.79 1.47 41.47
C MET A 544 21.79 2.54 41.91
N GLU A 545 22.19 3.81 41.90
CA GLU A 545 21.27 4.93 42.12
C GLU A 545 20.18 4.99 41.03
N ALA A 546 20.53 4.78 39.76
CA ALA A 546 19.54 4.68 38.68
C ALA A 546 18.56 3.52 38.91
N VAL A 547 19.05 2.38 39.43
CA VAL A 547 18.22 1.24 39.82
C VAL A 547 17.24 1.63 40.94
N CYS A 548 17.72 2.32 41.99
CA CYS A 548 16.87 2.81 43.08
C CYS A 548 15.79 3.77 42.57
N VAL A 549 16.15 4.73 41.71
CA VAL A 549 15.18 5.65 41.07
C VAL A 549 14.13 4.86 40.28
N GLY A 550 14.55 3.84 39.52
CA GLY A 550 13.61 2.99 38.78
C GLY A 550 12.67 2.16 39.68
N LEU A 551 13.09 1.81 40.89
CA LEU A 551 12.27 1.11 41.87
C LEU A 551 11.32 2.05 42.62
N GLU A 552 11.71 3.30 42.83
CA GLU A 552 10.87 4.31 43.49
C GLU A 552 9.77 4.80 42.54
N TYR A 553 10.13 5.11 41.29
CA TYR A 553 9.23 5.68 40.28
C TYR A 553 8.79 4.65 39.24
N LYS A 554 8.24 3.51 39.69
CA LYS A 554 7.84 2.38 38.81
C LYS A 554 6.83 2.77 37.73
N GLU A 555 6.02 3.79 37.98
CA GLU A 555 5.02 4.29 37.03
C GLU A 555 5.66 5.05 35.85
N ASN A 556 6.91 5.48 35.98
CA ASN A 556 7.61 6.29 34.98
C ASN A 556 8.65 5.50 34.18
N VAL A 557 8.91 4.23 34.52
CA VAL A 557 9.94 3.41 33.89
C VAL A 557 9.40 2.05 33.42
N PRO A 558 10.04 1.42 32.42
CA PRO A 558 9.71 0.06 32.00
C PRO A 558 9.72 -0.98 33.13
N PRO A 559 8.84 -1.99 33.09
CA PRO A 559 8.72 -2.99 34.16
C PRO A 559 9.95 -3.89 34.31
N ASP A 560 10.76 -4.02 33.26
CA ASP A 560 12.02 -4.76 33.23
C ASP A 560 13.26 -3.86 33.43
N ASN A 561 13.08 -2.58 33.76
CA ASN A 561 14.17 -1.63 33.92
C ASN A 561 15.17 -2.05 35.02
N PHE A 562 14.65 -2.45 36.18
CA PHE A 562 15.45 -2.97 37.31
C PHE A 562 16.37 -4.11 36.87
N SER A 563 15.80 -5.15 36.27
CA SER A 563 16.54 -6.32 35.83
C SER A 563 17.52 -6.00 34.70
N MET A 564 17.16 -5.10 33.77
CA MET A 564 18.01 -4.75 32.64
C MET A 564 19.26 -3.98 33.09
N LEU A 565 19.12 -2.98 33.96
CA LEU A 565 20.25 -2.19 34.46
C LEU A 565 21.22 -3.05 35.27
N LEU A 566 20.72 -3.90 36.16
CA LEU A 566 21.56 -4.83 36.91
C LEU A 566 22.31 -5.80 36.00
N LYS A 567 21.61 -6.40 35.03
CA LYS A 567 22.22 -7.30 34.04
C LYS A 567 23.34 -6.60 33.27
N ASN A 568 23.10 -5.37 32.82
CA ASN A 568 24.11 -4.62 32.07
C ASN A 568 25.27 -4.18 32.98
N CYS A 569 25.03 -3.84 34.25
CA CYS A 569 26.10 -3.52 35.20
C CYS A 569 27.01 -4.73 35.46
N ILE A 570 26.42 -5.91 35.64
CA ILE A 570 27.17 -7.16 35.83
C ILE A 570 28.00 -7.47 34.59
N ARG A 571 27.42 -7.40 33.39
CA ARG A 571 28.14 -7.65 32.14
C ARG A 571 29.26 -6.64 31.87
N PHE A 572 29.04 -5.37 32.22
CA PHE A 572 30.07 -4.34 32.18
C PHE A 572 31.23 -4.69 33.12
N THR A 573 30.92 -5.14 34.33
CA THR A 573 31.91 -5.61 35.31
C THR A 573 32.68 -6.82 34.81
N GLU A 574 31.99 -7.80 34.23
CA GLU A 574 32.60 -8.98 33.62
C GLU A 574 33.62 -8.56 32.54
N MET A 575 33.24 -7.62 31.66
CA MET A 575 34.11 -7.15 30.59
C MET A 575 35.36 -6.45 31.13
N LEU A 576 35.24 -5.54 32.10
CA LEU A 576 36.40 -4.92 32.76
C LEU A 576 37.29 -5.95 33.47
N SER A 577 36.70 -6.99 34.05
CA SER A 577 37.45 -8.04 34.73
C SER A 577 38.25 -8.95 33.79
N TRP A 578 37.93 -8.97 32.49
CA TRP A 578 38.66 -9.77 31.50
C TRP A 578 40.02 -9.16 31.15
N ASP A 579 40.11 -7.82 31.08
CA ASP A 579 41.34 -7.11 30.74
C ASP A 579 42.37 -7.12 31.90
N VAL A 580 41.96 -7.59 33.08
CA VAL A 580 42.78 -7.68 34.27
C VAL A 580 43.42 -9.06 34.39
N THR A 581 44.75 -9.13 34.44
CA THR A 581 45.50 -10.40 34.56
C THR A 581 45.71 -10.84 36.01
N THR A 582 45.74 -9.91 36.96
CA THR A 582 46.03 -10.19 38.38
C THR A 582 44.77 -10.48 39.19
N PHE A 583 44.81 -11.55 39.98
CA PHE A 583 43.70 -11.98 40.85
C PHE A 583 43.25 -10.90 41.84
N GLU A 584 44.18 -10.17 42.46
CA GLU A 584 43.88 -9.12 43.46
C GLU A 584 43.02 -7.98 42.89
N LYS A 585 43.30 -7.57 41.65
CA LYS A 585 42.50 -6.55 40.97
C LYS A 585 41.11 -7.06 40.58
N LYS A 586 40.97 -8.35 40.26
CA LYS A 586 39.65 -8.96 40.02
C LYS A 586 38.83 -9.00 41.30
N ASP A 587 39.45 -9.32 42.43
CA ASP A 587 38.78 -9.31 43.73
C ASP A 587 38.32 -7.89 44.09
N MET A 588 39.18 -6.89 43.90
CA MET A 588 38.84 -5.47 44.10
C MET A 588 37.63 -5.01 43.27
N ILE A 589 37.54 -5.41 42.00
CA ILE A 589 36.39 -5.12 41.12
C ILE A 589 35.08 -5.67 41.70
N ILE A 590 35.10 -6.92 42.18
CA ILE A 590 33.91 -7.56 42.75
C ILE A 590 33.55 -6.92 44.08
N GLN A 591 34.53 -6.59 44.92
CA GLN A 591 34.30 -5.92 46.20
C GLN A 591 33.65 -4.55 46.01
N ILE A 592 34.11 -3.76 45.04
CA ILE A 592 33.51 -2.48 44.68
C ILE A 592 32.07 -2.68 44.17
N LEU A 593 31.86 -3.64 43.26
CA LEU A 593 30.51 -3.96 42.77
C LEU A 593 29.57 -4.32 43.91
N LEU A 594 30.01 -5.22 44.80
CA LEU A 594 29.24 -5.73 45.92
C LEU A 594 28.88 -4.60 46.89
N LYS A 595 29.86 -3.77 47.28
CA LYS A 595 29.66 -2.55 48.07
C LYS A 595 28.55 -1.68 47.49
N ASN A 596 28.58 -1.42 46.18
CA ASN A 596 27.58 -0.57 45.53
C ASN A 596 26.22 -1.26 45.41
N MET A 597 26.19 -2.57 45.17
CA MET A 597 24.94 -3.34 45.11
C MET A 597 24.21 -3.36 46.47
N TYR A 598 24.91 -3.28 47.60
CA TYR A 598 24.25 -3.13 48.91
C TYR A 598 23.44 -1.84 49.05
N LEU A 599 23.75 -0.78 48.30
CA LEU A 599 22.98 0.47 48.30
C LEU A 599 21.53 0.28 47.86
N VAL A 600 21.25 -0.76 47.08
CA VAL A 600 19.93 -1.05 46.50
C VAL A 600 19.04 -1.85 47.46
N VAL A 601 19.61 -2.50 48.47
CA VAL A 601 18.88 -3.38 49.41
C VAL A 601 17.68 -2.66 50.03
N PRO A 602 17.82 -1.45 50.62
CA PRO A 602 16.67 -0.74 51.20
C PRO A 602 15.55 -0.49 50.19
N SER A 603 15.89 -0.10 48.96
CA SER A 603 14.90 0.17 47.89
C SER A 603 14.22 -1.09 47.35
N THR A 604 14.81 -2.28 47.57
CA THR A 604 14.17 -3.55 47.18
C THR A 604 13.25 -4.12 48.24
N GLN A 605 13.36 -3.68 49.50
CA GLN A 605 12.50 -4.12 50.59
C GLN A 605 11.03 -3.81 50.26
N GLY A 606 10.14 -4.78 50.44
CA GLY A 606 8.73 -4.63 50.07
C GLY A 606 8.42 -4.69 48.57
N THR A 607 9.41 -5.02 47.72
CA THR A 607 9.20 -5.27 46.29
C THR A 607 9.26 -6.76 45.94
N GLN A 608 8.69 -7.14 44.80
CA GLN A 608 8.77 -8.51 44.27
C GLN A 608 10.20 -8.99 43.94
N TYR A 609 11.20 -8.10 43.97
CA TYR A 609 12.58 -8.41 43.61
C TYR A 609 13.46 -8.76 44.82
N TYR A 610 12.99 -8.53 46.06
CA TYR A 610 13.80 -8.62 47.27
C TYR A 610 14.55 -9.96 47.43
N ASP A 611 13.82 -11.08 47.44
CA ASP A 611 14.41 -12.41 47.66
C ASP A 611 15.40 -12.78 46.55
N THR A 612 15.06 -12.41 45.32
CA THR A 612 15.88 -12.70 44.14
C THR A 612 17.15 -11.86 44.12
N TYR A 613 17.07 -10.61 44.58
CA TYR A 613 18.21 -9.71 44.70
C TYR A 613 19.16 -10.15 45.83
N ASN A 614 18.63 -10.55 46.99
CA ASN A 614 19.44 -11.08 48.08
C ASN A 614 20.14 -12.39 47.70
N ALA A 615 19.47 -13.27 46.95
CA ALA A 615 20.11 -14.46 46.41
C ALA A 615 21.27 -14.12 45.45
N LEU A 616 21.14 -13.07 44.65
CA LEU A 616 22.21 -12.57 43.78
C LEU A 616 23.41 -12.04 44.60
N LEU A 617 23.16 -11.25 45.65
CA LEU A 617 24.21 -10.77 46.55
C LEU A 617 24.98 -11.92 47.21
N ALA A 618 24.26 -12.90 47.78
CA ALA A 618 24.88 -14.08 48.39
C ALA A 618 25.72 -14.90 47.39
N ASN A 619 25.33 -14.94 46.12
CA ASN A 619 26.13 -15.58 45.08
C ASN A 619 27.40 -14.81 44.76
N LEU A 620 27.36 -13.48 44.73
CA LEU A 620 28.54 -12.64 44.53
C LEU A 620 29.52 -12.74 45.70
N GLU A 621 29.02 -12.74 46.94
CA GLU A 621 29.83 -12.99 48.14
C GLU A 621 30.53 -14.36 48.08
N ASN A 622 29.83 -15.39 47.60
CA ASN A 622 30.41 -16.71 47.42
C ASN A 622 31.49 -16.76 46.33
N ILE A 623 31.40 -15.93 45.29
CA ILE A 623 32.43 -15.83 44.25
C ILE A 623 33.71 -15.23 44.85
N VAL A 624 33.57 -14.17 45.65
CA VAL A 624 34.67 -13.56 46.42
C VAL A 624 35.32 -14.58 47.35
N SER A 625 34.52 -15.28 48.16
CA SER A 625 35.03 -16.23 49.16
C SER A 625 35.70 -17.46 48.54
N THR A 626 35.23 -17.92 47.37
CA THR A 626 35.77 -19.11 46.69
C THR A 626 36.86 -18.82 45.66
N LYS A 627 37.24 -17.54 45.46
CA LYS A 627 38.26 -17.10 44.48
C LYS A 627 38.03 -17.64 43.06
N LYS A 628 36.77 -17.83 42.67
CA LYS A 628 36.40 -18.37 41.34
C LYS A 628 36.32 -17.26 40.29
N SER A 629 36.58 -17.59 39.03
CA SER A 629 36.40 -16.67 37.91
C SER A 629 34.93 -16.25 37.76
N LEU A 630 34.69 -14.94 37.65
CA LEU A 630 33.42 -14.28 37.33
C LEU A 630 32.72 -14.92 36.11
N SER A 631 33.51 -15.42 35.15
CA SER A 631 33.03 -15.96 33.86
C SER A 631 32.19 -17.24 33.95
N VAL A 632 32.12 -17.92 35.11
CA VAL A 632 31.63 -19.31 35.16
C VAL A 632 30.16 -19.44 35.61
N ARG A 633 29.50 -18.43 36.21
CA ARG A 633 28.18 -18.72 36.86
C ARG A 633 27.07 -17.68 36.86
N MET A 634 27.24 -16.47 36.31
CA MET A 634 26.12 -15.52 36.31
C MET A 634 25.14 -15.78 35.15
N GLU A 635 24.38 -16.89 35.25
CA GLU A 635 23.08 -17.02 34.59
C GLU A 635 22.09 -16.05 35.24
N THR A 636 22.31 -14.74 35.05
CA THR A 636 21.36 -13.66 35.38
C THR A 636 19.97 -13.94 34.80
N TYR A 637 19.88 -14.77 33.75
CA TYR A 637 18.64 -15.28 33.17
C TYR A 637 17.76 -16.13 34.10
N ARG A 638 18.30 -16.73 35.18
CA ARG A 638 17.49 -17.48 36.17
C ARG A 638 16.84 -16.59 37.24
N TYR A 639 17.28 -15.34 37.37
CA TYR A 639 16.87 -14.41 38.43
C TYR A 639 15.89 -13.33 37.92
N VAL A 640 15.32 -13.50 36.72
CA VAL A 640 14.23 -12.65 36.21
C VAL A 640 12.94 -13.47 36.26
N PRO A 641 11.91 -13.05 37.04
CA PRO A 641 10.65 -13.76 37.05
C PRO A 641 10.08 -13.81 35.62
N ARG A 642 9.94 -15.01 35.05
CA ARG A 642 8.99 -15.21 33.95
C ARG A 642 7.62 -15.01 34.58
N ASN A 643 6.97 -13.88 34.35
CA ASN A 643 5.54 -13.71 34.61
C ASN A 643 4.76 -14.79 33.83
N LYS A 644 4.65 -15.97 34.40
CA LYS A 644 3.56 -16.91 34.18
C LYS A 644 2.38 -16.29 34.94
N ASN A 645 1.60 -15.45 34.27
CA ASN A 645 0.19 -15.16 34.56
C ASN A 645 -0.28 -13.98 33.70
N LEU A 646 -0.50 -14.24 32.41
CA LEU A 646 -1.54 -13.61 31.59
C LEU A 646 -1.99 -14.69 30.59
N LYS A 647 -2.60 -15.76 31.12
CA LYS A 647 -3.53 -16.57 30.35
C LYS A 647 -4.89 -15.90 30.49
N GLY A 648 -5.50 -15.57 29.35
CA GLY A 648 -6.95 -15.58 29.14
C GLY A 648 -7.75 -14.54 29.92
N GLY A 649 -8.10 -13.46 29.23
CA GLY A 649 -9.15 -12.53 29.63
C GLY A 649 -9.60 -11.72 28.41
N CYS A 650 -10.27 -12.44 27.49
CA CYS A 650 -10.93 -12.00 26.24
C CYS A 650 -10.06 -11.38 25.14
#